data_AF-A0A2H3B2S7-F1
#
_entry.id   AF-A0A2H3B2S7-F1
#
_cell.length_a   1.000
_cell.length_b   1.000
_cell.length_c   1.000
_cell.angle_alpha   90.00
_cell.angle_beta   90.00
_cell.angle_gamma   90.00
#
_symmetry.space_group_name_H-M   'P 1'
#
loop_
_entity.id
_entity.type
_entity.pdbx_description
1 polymer ?
#
loop_
_entity_poly.entity_id
_entity_poly.type
_entity_poly.pdbx_seq_one_letter_code
_entity_poly.pdbx_strand_id
1 'polypeptide(L)'
;MPERKRQVAVERRKQKQLTQGTNCRDDSTYSPEDERSIGHDDDGEWQTYLFANHMVFSFNSLFLVAVHIVATSTCTLPTSTMQDFTPQNIKLHPELLLHKKNPDEKITAFDGALGGLYDRFIVTTPNMHTLYAPPLGNNHIMYLRSDLQYGDDDPLSWPQPYVSQFCHFPVICSVLLNPSESHPDAPLYWLPGKTDFYEADSASECRGPGFLLHQKFVWLQNRVNLTVGHGKSMTFSEGAEDLKRRYTLLLHDLLERLQYLPMSLEKVQLSVRETQHVTLYLRALIDYMLIYKPRMDAVPDGSLSRKADHELMGAYTSDPQVVQSFFRAGIPVWIIRPVDQLPNIRIDRVEHFQEPRFFMSLDQHRAKFCPIFKGHGLSAEKYYAFDKFMRSNVRFPNVFTWTENGGSSPAVNPPVPVPSSSSSRRDRKMSPYARQGLNNHLPSSKWFVDRTPAHLFLLPLVAVWGHGLSNLVFDKARCIGSVGVKPRGYALPPPSCLTTAENPSKIHSMFKFWLCIRVPMIARLSSTLYLPALMDQNSWKTLVSLDYLGKATQQENSDTKAAKRRDRMREFLKGCCDEIEMDVGTAEKDSVFWRGKPYSELTATDFQEVVWEISELEFRLELAELDRMVRVAVPNHDTARETAVSRCFAGPITIADVGSANMGLAHPNWFDRAPYLCSLHQLMQTWAGTKPEIIAKDKKTWLWTESEIQQLEKEVAEYYVDTFFLHFGRPPVLPRYLLHNPCMPFIPTPRIRGQTTTPNVHADISKWE
;
A
#
# COMPACT_ATOMS: atom_id res chain seq x y z
N MET A 1 38.97 44.13 -37.97
CA MET A 1 39.13 44.57 -39.37
C MET A 1 39.35 43.33 -40.24
N PRO A 2 38.78 43.23 -41.45
CA PRO A 2 37.35 43.45 -41.73
C PRO A 2 36.75 42.45 -42.75
N GLU A 3 35.46 42.63 -43.09
CA GLU A 3 34.86 42.29 -44.41
C GLU A 3 34.64 40.79 -44.76
N ARG A 4 33.65 40.34 -45.58
CA ARG A 4 32.62 40.97 -46.45
C ARG A 4 31.21 40.36 -46.17
N LYS A 5 30.10 41.12 -46.09
CA LYS A 5 29.19 41.66 -47.17
C LYS A 5 28.50 40.53 -47.97
N ARG A 6 27.23 40.57 -48.41
CA ARG A 6 26.06 41.52 -48.48
C ARG A 6 24.80 40.63 -48.74
N GLN A 7 23.50 40.99 -48.80
CA GLN A 7 22.61 42.19 -48.74
C GLN A 7 21.22 41.67 -48.18
N VAL A 8 20.37 42.38 -47.43
CA VAL A 8 19.44 43.52 -47.75
C VAL A 8 18.34 43.15 -48.77
N ALA A 9 17.05 43.51 -48.63
CA ALA A 9 16.16 43.91 -47.50
C ALA A 9 14.69 43.90 -48.04
N VAL A 10 13.62 44.24 -47.30
CA VAL A 10 13.00 45.59 -47.16
C VAL A 10 11.57 45.34 -46.63
N GLU A 11 10.89 46.12 -45.78
CA GLU A 11 11.22 47.21 -44.84
C GLU A 11 9.91 47.61 -44.08
N ARG A 12 10.03 48.23 -42.88
CA ARG A 12 9.05 49.12 -42.17
C ARG A 12 8.20 48.49 -41.03
N ARG A 13 8.06 49.13 -39.84
CA ARG A 13 8.80 50.27 -39.21
C ARG A 13 8.41 50.43 -37.71
N LYS A 14 9.37 50.79 -36.84
CA LYS A 14 9.36 51.87 -35.80
C LYS A 14 8.15 52.07 -34.83
N GLN A 15 8.26 52.54 -33.57
CA GLN A 15 9.37 52.83 -32.61
C GLN A 15 8.73 53.33 -31.26
N LYS A 16 9.20 52.94 -30.05
CA LYS A 16 9.87 53.73 -28.97
C LYS A 16 9.68 53.02 -27.61
N GLN A 17 10.64 52.91 -26.66
CA GLN A 17 11.25 53.91 -25.73
C GLN A 17 10.25 54.49 -24.69
N LEU A 18 10.54 54.66 -23.37
CA LEU A 18 11.77 54.47 -22.55
C LEU A 18 11.47 54.50 -21.01
N THR A 19 12.35 53.93 -20.13
CA THR A 19 12.58 54.26 -18.66
C THR A 19 11.36 54.14 -17.67
N GLN A 20 11.44 54.07 -16.32
CA GLN A 20 12.44 53.86 -15.24
C GLN A 20 11.66 53.37 -13.96
N GLY A 21 12.21 52.96 -12.81
CA GLY A 21 13.60 52.74 -12.37
C GLY A 21 13.79 52.64 -10.83
N THR A 22 14.99 52.22 -10.40
CA THR A 22 15.70 52.45 -9.10
C THR A 22 15.12 51.99 -7.74
N ASN A 23 15.81 50.99 -7.16
CA ASN A 23 16.25 50.77 -5.76
C ASN A 23 15.83 51.78 -4.65
N CYS A 24 15.44 51.29 -3.46
CA CYS A 24 16.36 51.08 -2.31
C CYS A 24 15.67 50.60 -0.99
N ARG A 25 16.37 49.70 -0.28
CA ARG A 25 16.63 49.60 1.19
C ARG A 25 15.59 49.97 2.28
N ASP A 26 15.52 49.01 3.22
CA ASP A 26 15.61 49.12 4.70
C ASP A 26 14.45 49.68 5.57
N ASP A 27 14.13 48.85 6.58
CA ASP A 27 13.68 49.15 7.95
C ASP A 27 12.26 49.68 8.32
N SER A 28 11.98 49.47 9.62
CA SER A 28 10.94 49.99 10.52
C SER A 28 9.48 49.46 10.44
N THR A 29 9.25 48.52 11.36
CA THR A 29 8.07 48.42 12.24
C THR A 29 7.17 49.67 12.36
N TYR A 30 5.85 49.50 12.22
CA TYR A 30 4.88 49.89 13.27
C TYR A 30 3.51 49.20 13.02
N SER A 31 2.88 48.70 14.09
CA SER A 31 1.40 48.57 14.14
C SER A 31 0.81 49.94 14.48
N PRO A 32 -0.51 50.13 14.36
CA PRO A 32 -1.22 50.18 15.64
C PRO A 32 -2.57 49.45 15.65
N GLU A 33 -3.08 49.29 16.87
CA GLU A 33 -4.49 49.08 17.20
C GLU A 33 -5.29 50.38 16.89
N ASP A 34 -6.60 50.55 17.08
CA ASP A 34 -7.62 49.81 17.85
C ASP A 34 -9.02 50.19 17.30
N GLU A 35 -10.09 49.81 18.03
CA GLU A 35 -11.47 50.29 17.96
C GLU A 35 -12.37 49.82 16.77
N ARG A 36 -13.71 49.78 16.89
CA ARG A 36 -14.66 49.19 17.87
C ARG A 36 -16.10 49.62 17.50
N SER A 37 -17.11 48.86 17.93
CA SER A 37 -18.56 49.24 18.01
C SER A 37 -19.30 49.49 16.68
N ILE A 38 -20.41 48.81 16.33
CA ILE A 38 -21.77 48.66 16.92
C ILE A 38 -22.79 49.67 16.33
N GLY A 39 -23.96 49.15 15.90
CA GLY A 39 -25.12 49.88 15.37
C GLY A 39 -25.57 49.30 14.01
N HIS A 40 -26.49 48.34 13.97
CA HIS A 40 -27.97 48.45 13.97
C HIS A 40 -28.56 49.03 12.66
N ASP A 41 -29.43 48.22 12.04
CA ASP A 41 -30.73 48.46 11.34
C ASP A 41 -30.87 49.74 10.47
N ASP A 42 -31.40 49.68 9.25
CA ASP A 42 -32.76 49.22 8.94
C ASP A 42 -32.98 48.74 7.48
N ASP A 43 -34.21 48.30 7.19
CA ASP A 43 -34.73 47.77 5.90
C ASP A 43 -34.45 48.60 4.61
N GLY A 44 -34.39 47.91 3.45
CA GLY A 44 -34.42 48.58 2.13
C GLY A 44 -34.35 47.68 0.88
N GLU A 45 -35.48 47.59 0.17
CA GLU A 45 -35.69 47.21 -1.26
C GLU A 45 -34.73 46.24 -2.01
N TRP A 46 -35.30 45.16 -2.57
CA TRP A 46 -34.81 44.52 -3.80
C TRP A 46 -35.86 44.63 -4.93
N GLN A 47 -35.71 45.62 -5.81
CA GLN A 47 -36.48 45.66 -7.07
C GLN A 47 -35.82 44.85 -8.18
N THR A 48 -36.66 44.24 -9.01
CA THR A 48 -36.26 43.32 -10.08
C THR A 48 -35.81 44.05 -11.34
N TYR A 49 -34.73 43.60 -11.98
CA TYR A 49 -34.47 43.92 -13.39
C TYR A 49 -34.39 42.66 -14.25
N LEU A 50 -35.32 42.57 -15.19
CA LEU A 50 -35.45 41.51 -16.19
C LEU A 50 -34.96 42.03 -17.54
N PHE A 51 -34.14 41.23 -18.24
CA PHE A 51 -33.97 41.36 -19.69
C PHE A 51 -34.50 40.09 -20.35
N ALA A 52 -35.54 40.26 -21.16
CA ALA A 52 -36.22 39.16 -21.84
C ALA A 52 -35.71 38.98 -23.28
N ASN A 53 -36.00 37.83 -23.88
CA ASN A 53 -36.34 37.80 -25.30
C ASN A 53 -37.29 36.64 -25.67
N HIS A 54 -38.03 36.82 -26.76
CA HIS A 54 -39.24 36.05 -27.12
C HIS A 54 -38.97 34.84 -28.05
N MET A 55 -39.86 33.83 -28.00
CA MET A 55 -40.91 33.57 -29.02
C MET A 55 -41.82 32.40 -28.58
N VAL A 56 -43.12 32.60 -28.31
CA VAL A 56 -44.29 32.79 -29.22
C VAL A 56 -44.92 31.46 -29.68
N PHE A 57 -46.18 31.21 -29.26
CA PHE A 57 -47.35 30.94 -30.12
C PHE A 57 -48.67 31.06 -29.31
N SER A 58 -49.83 31.09 -29.97
CA SER A 58 -51.14 31.49 -29.41
C SER A 58 -52.31 31.01 -30.31
N PHE A 59 -53.62 31.10 -30.00
CA PHE A 59 -54.39 31.66 -28.87
C PHE A 59 -55.80 30.99 -28.73
N ASN A 60 -56.74 31.65 -28.04
CA ASN A 60 -58.21 31.43 -27.92
C ASN A 60 -58.65 30.39 -26.85
N SER A 61 -59.18 30.78 -25.68
CA SER A 61 -60.48 31.43 -25.33
C SER A 61 -61.58 30.39 -25.03
N LEU A 62 -62.11 30.23 -23.80
CA LEU A 62 -62.99 31.13 -22.99
C LEU A 62 -64.34 31.43 -23.69
N PHE A 63 -65.54 31.30 -23.08
CA PHE A 63 -65.97 31.74 -21.72
C PHE A 63 -67.33 31.14 -21.24
N LEU A 64 -67.56 31.04 -19.91
CA LEU A 64 -68.86 31.07 -19.14
C LEU A 64 -70.02 30.08 -19.52
N VAL A 65 -71.03 29.73 -18.69
CA VAL A 65 -71.81 30.35 -17.58
C VAL A 65 -72.08 29.32 -16.42
N ALA A 66 -72.70 29.71 -15.30
CA ALA A 66 -72.71 28.96 -14.02
C ALA A 66 -74.09 28.78 -13.30
N VAL A 67 -74.09 27.92 -12.25
CA VAL A 67 -74.93 27.89 -11.00
C VAL A 67 -76.42 27.45 -11.02
N HIS A 68 -76.70 26.30 -10.39
CA HIS A 68 -77.60 26.02 -9.23
C HIS A 68 -77.62 24.48 -9.00
N ILE A 69 -77.41 23.83 -7.84
CA ILE A 69 -77.72 24.01 -6.39
C ILE A 69 -78.91 23.13 -5.90
N VAL A 70 -78.56 22.08 -5.14
CA VAL A 70 -79.35 21.31 -4.13
C VAL A 70 -80.55 20.45 -4.58
N ALA A 71 -80.43 19.12 -4.38
CA ALA A 71 -81.30 18.36 -3.44
C ALA A 71 -80.84 16.90 -3.20
N THR A 72 -81.12 16.40 -1.98
CA THR A 72 -81.09 15.00 -1.49
C THR A 72 -79.74 14.35 -1.13
N SER A 73 -79.65 13.93 0.15
CA SER A 73 -78.56 13.12 0.71
C SER A 73 -79.02 11.68 0.94
N THR A 74 -78.14 10.70 0.71
CA THR A 74 -78.16 9.43 1.45
C THR A 74 -76.72 9.08 1.86
N CYS A 75 -76.54 8.61 3.09
CA CYS A 75 -75.21 8.39 3.65
C CYS A 75 -74.57 7.09 3.16
N THR A 76 -73.37 7.21 2.60
CA THR A 76 -72.31 6.20 2.75
C THR A 76 -71.06 6.91 3.24
N LEU A 77 -70.68 6.68 4.50
CA LEU A 77 -69.38 7.11 5.02
C LEU A 77 -68.27 6.40 4.22
N PRO A 78 -67.30 7.13 3.63
CA PRO A 78 -66.07 6.50 3.18
C PRO A 78 -65.37 5.91 4.40
N THR A 79 -65.15 4.59 4.40
CA THR A 79 -64.22 3.95 5.33
C THR A 79 -62.86 4.63 5.23
N SER A 80 -62.20 4.83 6.39
CA SER A 80 -60.89 5.47 6.54
C SER A 80 -60.02 5.39 5.29
N THR A 81 -59.72 6.53 4.69
CA THR A 81 -58.78 6.63 3.57
C THR A 81 -57.43 6.08 4.03
N MET A 82 -57.02 4.93 3.50
CA MET A 82 -55.65 4.46 3.65
C MET A 82 -54.72 5.55 3.14
N GLN A 83 -53.89 6.09 4.03
CA GLN A 83 -52.87 7.07 3.66
C GLN A 83 -51.91 6.40 2.68
N ASP A 84 -51.76 6.96 1.49
CA ASP A 84 -50.88 6.39 0.47
C ASP A 84 -49.41 6.64 0.85
N PHE A 85 -48.78 5.63 1.41
CA PHE A 85 -47.37 5.69 1.82
C PHE A 85 -46.41 5.33 0.66
N THR A 86 -46.71 5.75 -0.58
CA THR A 86 -45.74 5.60 -1.68
C THR A 86 -44.51 6.51 -1.44
N PRO A 87 -43.30 6.08 -1.86
CA PRO A 87 -42.10 6.91 -1.77
C PRO A 87 -42.23 8.25 -2.49
N GLN A 88 -43.04 8.31 -3.55
CA GLN A 88 -43.36 9.54 -4.29
C GLN A 88 -44.23 10.47 -3.46
N ASN A 89 -45.30 9.96 -2.84
CA ASN A 89 -46.20 10.78 -2.02
C ASN A 89 -45.47 11.32 -0.78
N ILE A 90 -44.66 10.50 -0.10
CA ILE A 90 -43.87 10.93 1.08
C ILE A 90 -42.77 11.94 0.71
N LYS A 91 -42.25 11.95 -0.53
CA LYS A 91 -41.33 13.02 -1.00
C LYS A 91 -42.03 14.36 -1.22
N LEU A 92 -43.33 14.35 -1.50
CA LEU A 92 -44.16 15.55 -1.61
C LEU A 92 -44.74 15.98 -0.25
N HIS A 93 -44.99 15.00 0.63
CA HIS A 93 -45.63 15.14 1.93
C HIS A 93 -44.82 14.44 3.05
N PRO A 94 -43.67 15.00 3.48
CA PRO A 94 -42.84 14.41 4.54
C PRO A 94 -43.57 14.27 5.89
N GLU A 95 -44.62 15.06 6.12
CA GLU A 95 -45.49 14.98 7.30
C GLU A 95 -46.19 13.62 7.46
N LEU A 96 -46.33 12.84 6.36
CA LEU A 96 -46.86 11.47 6.41
C LEU A 96 -46.01 10.52 7.28
N LEU A 97 -44.73 10.84 7.50
CA LEU A 97 -43.86 10.09 8.42
C LEU A 97 -44.30 10.22 9.88
N LEU A 98 -45.03 11.27 10.25
CA LEU A 98 -45.41 11.61 11.62
C LEU A 98 -46.81 11.09 12.03
N HIS A 99 -47.44 10.23 11.22
CA HIS A 99 -48.79 9.68 11.45
C HIS A 99 -48.97 8.95 12.79
N LYS A 100 -47.88 8.51 13.41
CA LYS A 100 -47.81 7.82 14.71
C LYS A 100 -46.98 8.55 15.78
N LYS A 101 -46.70 9.84 15.60
CA LYS A 101 -45.97 10.68 16.57
C LYS A 101 -46.64 10.66 17.95
N ASN A 102 -45.87 10.38 19.01
CA ASN A 102 -46.35 10.33 20.39
C ASN A 102 -45.25 10.75 21.41
N PRO A 103 -44.84 12.03 21.45
CA PRO A 103 -43.63 12.47 22.14
C PRO A 103 -43.65 12.28 23.67
N ASP A 104 -44.83 12.12 24.27
CA ASP A 104 -45.01 11.93 25.72
C ASP A 104 -44.71 10.49 26.18
N GLU A 105 -44.69 9.53 25.26
CA GLU A 105 -44.40 8.11 25.53
C GLU A 105 -42.91 7.81 25.32
N LYS A 106 -42.30 7.05 26.24
CA LYS A 106 -40.88 6.70 26.17
C LYS A 106 -40.55 5.87 24.91
N ILE A 107 -39.63 6.40 24.11
CA ILE A 107 -39.08 5.76 22.89
C ILE A 107 -38.46 4.39 23.22
N THR A 108 -38.83 3.38 22.42
CA THR A 108 -38.27 2.02 22.46
C THR A 108 -37.15 1.86 21.42
N ALA A 109 -36.52 0.68 21.40
CA ALA A 109 -35.47 0.36 20.41
C ALA A 109 -35.97 0.39 18.95
N PHE A 110 -37.28 0.30 18.69
CA PHE A 110 -37.82 0.14 17.34
C PHE A 110 -38.47 1.42 16.77
N ASP A 111 -38.69 2.43 17.59
CA ASP A 111 -39.28 3.70 17.16
C ASP A 111 -38.24 4.63 16.52
N GLY A 112 -38.71 5.68 15.86
CA GLY A 112 -37.90 6.81 15.41
C GLY A 112 -38.03 8.00 16.35
N ALA A 113 -37.01 8.23 17.19
CA ALA A 113 -36.76 9.57 17.73
C ALA A 113 -36.60 10.58 16.59
N LEU A 114 -35.94 10.12 15.53
CA LEU A 114 -35.75 10.81 14.26
C LEU A 114 -36.00 9.84 13.10
N GLY A 115 -36.56 10.32 12.00
CA GLY A 115 -36.78 9.52 10.80
C GLY A 115 -36.82 10.32 9.50
N GLY A 116 -36.59 9.65 8.38
CA GLY A 116 -36.61 10.25 7.05
C GLY A 116 -36.71 9.20 5.95
N LEU A 117 -37.15 9.63 4.77
CA LEU A 117 -37.16 8.81 3.56
C LEU A 117 -35.88 9.06 2.76
N TYR A 118 -35.06 8.03 2.58
CA TYR A 118 -33.85 8.07 1.75
C TYR A 118 -33.99 7.11 0.56
N ASP A 119 -33.92 7.66 -0.66
CA ASP A 119 -34.33 7.01 -1.92
C ASP A 119 -35.73 6.36 -1.86
N ARG A 120 -35.80 5.11 -1.41
CA ARG A 120 -36.98 4.24 -1.34
C ARG A 120 -37.09 3.50 0.01
N PHE A 121 -36.36 3.94 1.02
CA PHE A 121 -36.29 3.32 2.35
C PHE A 121 -36.57 4.35 3.44
N ILE A 122 -37.33 3.94 4.46
CA ILE A 122 -37.44 4.68 5.71
C ILE A 122 -36.20 4.37 6.54
N VAL A 123 -35.47 5.42 6.94
CA VAL A 123 -34.35 5.33 7.88
C VAL A 123 -34.78 6.02 9.16
N THR A 124 -34.72 5.32 10.29
CA THR A 124 -35.10 5.82 11.61
C THR A 124 -34.03 5.53 12.64
N THR A 125 -33.83 6.42 13.62
CA THR A 125 -32.98 6.14 14.79
C THR A 125 -33.78 6.32 16.08
N PRO A 126 -33.68 5.37 17.04
CA PRO A 126 -34.31 5.48 18.35
C PRO A 126 -33.46 6.28 19.35
N ASN A 127 -32.19 6.57 19.05
CA ASN A 127 -31.22 7.06 20.05
C ASN A 127 -30.26 8.16 19.57
N MET A 128 -30.31 8.59 18.31
CA MET A 128 -29.52 9.72 17.79
C MET A 128 -30.38 10.93 17.43
N HIS A 129 -29.74 12.10 17.45
CA HIS A 129 -30.32 13.39 17.08
C HIS A 129 -30.01 13.81 15.62
N THR A 130 -29.39 12.92 14.84
CA THR A 130 -28.92 13.16 13.46
C THR A 130 -29.21 11.94 12.59
N LEU A 131 -29.60 12.16 11.32
CA LEU A 131 -29.65 11.13 10.28
C LEU A 131 -28.44 11.29 9.36
N TYR A 132 -27.69 10.20 9.14
CA TYR A 132 -26.64 10.14 8.12
C TYR A 132 -27.17 9.39 6.89
N ALA A 133 -26.73 9.80 5.70
CA ALA A 133 -27.09 9.16 4.43
C ALA A 133 -26.47 7.74 4.33
N PRO A 134 -27.26 6.66 4.19
CA PRO A 134 -26.71 5.32 4.06
C PRO A 134 -26.06 5.06 2.70
N PRO A 135 -24.95 4.27 2.62
CA PRO A 135 -24.27 3.92 1.38
C PRO A 135 -25.08 2.89 0.57
N LEU A 136 -26.14 3.37 -0.11
CA LEU A 136 -27.03 2.56 -0.94
C LEU A 136 -26.62 2.59 -2.41
N GLY A 137 -26.62 1.42 -3.05
CA GLY A 137 -26.47 1.31 -4.50
C GLY A 137 -25.96 -0.07 -4.94
N ASN A 138 -26.43 -0.56 -6.08
CA ASN A 138 -26.04 -1.87 -6.64
C ASN A 138 -24.70 -1.84 -7.39
N ASN A 139 -24.22 -0.65 -7.75
CA ASN A 139 -22.97 -0.41 -8.49
C ASN A 139 -22.10 0.60 -7.74
N HIS A 140 -22.07 0.51 -6.41
CA HIS A 140 -21.20 1.31 -5.55
C HIS A 140 -19.73 0.99 -5.85
N ILE A 141 -18.86 1.99 -5.84
CA ILE A 141 -17.44 1.83 -6.19
C ILE A 141 -16.55 2.56 -5.19
N MET A 142 -15.74 1.80 -4.46
CA MET A 142 -14.81 2.33 -3.45
C MET A 142 -13.47 2.69 -4.11
N TYR A 143 -12.98 3.89 -3.81
CA TYR A 143 -11.70 4.41 -4.27
C TYR A 143 -10.92 5.02 -3.09
N LEU A 144 -9.59 5.05 -3.19
CA LEU A 144 -8.77 5.91 -2.34
C LEU A 144 -9.01 7.38 -2.72
N ARG A 145 -9.34 8.20 -1.72
CA ARG A 145 -9.67 9.63 -1.88
C ARG A 145 -8.42 10.51 -1.77
N SER A 146 -8.57 11.81 -2.04
CA SER A 146 -7.46 12.77 -2.04
C SER A 146 -6.75 12.95 -0.67
N ASP A 147 -7.40 12.56 0.42
CA ASP A 147 -6.90 12.60 1.81
C ASP A 147 -6.33 11.25 2.30
N LEU A 148 -6.21 10.28 1.38
CA LEU A 148 -5.78 8.90 1.58
C LEU A 148 -6.70 8.08 2.52
N GLN A 149 -7.96 8.49 2.66
CA GLN A 149 -9.04 7.69 3.24
C GLN A 149 -9.90 7.05 2.14
N TYR A 150 -10.96 6.34 2.54
CA TYR A 150 -11.87 5.62 1.62
C TYR A 150 -13.19 6.39 1.37
N GLY A 151 -13.43 7.47 2.11
CA GLY A 151 -14.63 8.31 2.00
C GLY A 151 -15.82 7.68 2.73
N ASP A 152 -16.99 7.65 2.07
CA ASP A 152 -18.25 7.15 2.63
C ASP A 152 -18.30 5.63 2.89
N ASP A 153 -17.31 4.88 2.40
CA ASP A 153 -17.06 3.48 2.74
C ASP A 153 -16.18 3.28 3.99
N ASP A 154 -15.56 4.34 4.50
CA ASP A 154 -14.58 4.27 5.59
C ASP A 154 -15.26 4.14 6.96
N PRO A 155 -15.00 3.07 7.75
CA PRO A 155 -15.54 2.92 9.09
C PRO A 155 -15.04 3.96 10.11
N LEU A 156 -14.01 4.75 9.79
CA LEU A 156 -13.56 5.86 10.64
C LEU A 156 -14.26 7.19 10.32
N SER A 157 -14.82 7.33 9.12
CA SER A 157 -15.29 8.62 8.61
C SER A 157 -16.79 8.67 8.33
N TRP A 158 -17.48 7.53 8.22
CA TRP A 158 -18.93 7.47 8.03
C TRP A 158 -19.59 6.24 8.66
N PRO A 159 -20.84 6.31 9.18
CA PRO A 159 -21.52 5.17 9.75
C PRO A 159 -21.65 4.03 8.74
N GLN A 160 -21.45 2.79 9.21
CA GLN A 160 -21.37 1.63 8.32
C GLN A 160 -22.47 0.59 8.56
N PRO A 161 -22.87 -0.18 7.54
CA PRO A 161 -23.72 -1.35 7.69
C PRO A 161 -23.11 -2.37 8.65
N TYR A 162 -23.87 -2.81 9.67
CA TYR A 162 -23.40 -3.78 10.66
C TYR A 162 -23.11 -5.14 10.03
N VAL A 163 -21.89 -5.65 10.28
CA VAL A 163 -21.43 -6.96 9.83
C VAL A 163 -20.77 -7.66 11.02
N SER A 164 -21.23 -8.87 11.34
CA SER A 164 -20.82 -9.57 12.57
C SER A 164 -19.33 -9.96 12.59
N GLN A 165 -18.71 -10.15 11.42
CA GLN A 165 -17.26 -10.37 11.28
C GLN A 165 -16.43 -9.12 11.61
N PHE A 166 -17.05 -7.93 11.58
CA PHE A 166 -16.44 -6.63 11.88
C PHE A 166 -17.26 -5.89 12.96
N CYS A 167 -17.77 -6.65 13.93
CA CYS A 167 -18.75 -6.21 14.93
C CYS A 167 -18.36 -4.97 15.76
N HIS A 168 -17.08 -4.63 15.78
CA HIS A 168 -16.48 -3.54 16.53
C HIS A 168 -16.41 -2.20 15.78
N PHE A 169 -16.60 -2.17 14.46
CA PHE A 169 -16.64 -0.91 13.69
C PHE A 169 -17.62 0.15 14.25
N PRO A 170 -18.83 -0.21 14.75
CA PRO A 170 -19.76 0.75 15.34
C PRO A 170 -19.30 1.39 16.67
N VAL A 171 -18.21 0.88 17.24
CA VAL A 171 -17.58 1.34 18.49
C VAL A 171 -16.29 2.16 18.19
N ILE A 172 -15.95 2.39 16.92
CA ILE A 172 -14.93 3.37 16.55
C ILE A 172 -15.42 4.75 16.99
N CYS A 173 -14.57 5.51 17.69
CA CYS A 173 -14.86 6.91 18.02
C CYS A 173 -14.80 7.75 16.73
N SER A 174 -15.89 8.47 16.44
CA SER A 174 -16.15 9.21 15.20
C SER A 174 -15.39 10.54 15.11
N VAL A 175 -14.08 10.49 15.37
CA VAL A 175 -13.10 11.59 15.27
C VAL A 175 -13.26 12.71 16.32
N LEU A 176 -12.24 12.85 17.16
CA LEU A 176 -11.96 14.13 17.84
C LEU A 176 -11.58 15.15 16.76
N LEU A 177 -12.26 16.29 16.70
CA LEU A 177 -12.17 17.27 15.59
C LEU A 177 -10.81 17.97 15.49
N ASN A 178 -9.81 17.27 14.94
CA ASN A 178 -8.38 17.62 14.99
C ASN A 178 -7.90 17.86 16.43
N PRO A 179 -7.61 16.79 17.21
CA PRO A 179 -7.16 16.96 18.58
C PRO A 179 -5.82 17.70 18.62
N SER A 180 -5.65 18.58 19.60
CA SER A 180 -4.37 19.24 19.91
C SER A 180 -3.21 18.24 19.93
N GLU A 181 -2.01 18.62 19.50
CA GLU A 181 -0.82 17.74 19.56
C GLU A 181 -0.50 17.23 20.99
N SER A 182 -1.01 17.92 22.02
CA SER A 182 -0.93 17.50 23.43
C SER A 182 -1.90 16.37 23.82
N HIS A 183 -2.85 15.99 22.97
CA HIS A 183 -3.81 14.93 23.23
C HIS A 183 -3.17 13.54 23.02
N PRO A 184 -3.41 12.54 23.90
CA PRO A 184 -2.79 11.21 23.77
C PRO A 184 -3.01 10.54 22.41
N ASP A 185 -4.22 10.65 21.84
CA ASP A 185 -4.58 10.05 20.55
C ASP A 185 -4.31 10.96 19.33
N ALA A 186 -3.67 12.12 19.48
CA ALA A 186 -3.30 12.97 18.34
C ALA A 186 -2.48 12.28 17.22
N PRO A 187 -1.56 11.32 17.50
CA PRO A 187 -0.90 10.54 16.45
C PRO A 187 -1.87 9.72 15.57
N LEU A 188 -3.10 9.47 16.03
CA LEU A 188 -4.08 8.64 15.33
C LEU A 188 -4.91 9.41 14.28
N TYR A 189 -4.79 10.74 14.20
CA TYR A 189 -5.59 11.57 13.30
C TYR A 189 -4.74 12.49 12.38
N TRP A 190 -3.55 12.90 12.83
CA TRP A 190 -2.59 13.72 12.04
C TRP A 190 -2.19 13.05 10.70
N LEU A 191 -1.87 13.86 9.69
CA LEU A 191 -1.35 13.40 8.39
C LEU A 191 0.05 14.01 8.17
N PRO A 192 1.09 13.22 7.83
CA PRO A 192 2.45 13.73 7.65
C PRO A 192 2.56 14.85 6.61
N GLY A 193 3.09 16.00 6.99
CA GLY A 193 3.45 17.10 6.08
C GLY A 193 4.86 16.94 5.49
N LYS A 194 5.24 17.83 4.57
CA LYS A 194 6.63 17.94 4.08
C LYS A 194 7.64 18.23 5.21
N THR A 195 7.18 18.84 6.30
CA THR A 195 7.96 19.10 7.52
C THR A 195 8.19 17.87 8.39
N ASP A 196 7.37 16.82 8.23
CA ASP A 196 7.45 15.58 9.01
C ASP A 196 8.31 14.51 8.32
N PHE A 197 8.91 14.83 7.17
CA PHE A 197 9.56 13.91 6.25
C PHE A 197 10.95 14.42 5.85
N TYR A 198 11.89 13.50 5.65
CA TYR A 198 13.21 13.82 5.11
C TYR A 198 13.62 12.83 4.03
N GLU A 199 14.21 13.33 2.94
CA GLU A 199 14.73 12.50 1.85
C GLU A 199 15.93 11.69 2.32
N ALA A 200 15.99 10.42 1.91
CA ALA A 200 16.97 9.46 2.44
C ALA A 200 18.40 9.71 1.92
N ASP A 201 18.53 10.42 0.81
CA ASP A 201 19.79 10.93 0.27
C ASP A 201 19.53 12.29 -0.39
N SER A 202 19.44 13.35 0.41
CA SER A 202 19.12 14.71 -0.05
C SER A 202 20.25 15.37 -0.86
N ALA A 203 21.44 14.77 -0.89
CA ALA A 203 22.58 15.20 -1.71
C ALA A 203 22.62 14.50 -3.08
N SER A 204 21.94 13.36 -3.23
CA SER A 204 21.85 12.61 -4.48
C SER A 204 21.04 13.35 -5.55
N GLU A 205 21.44 13.11 -6.81
CA GLU A 205 20.73 13.50 -8.03
C GLU A 205 19.35 12.82 -8.17
N CYS A 206 19.07 11.79 -7.36
CA CYS A 206 17.80 11.07 -7.33
C CYS A 206 17.05 11.34 -6.01
N ARG A 207 16.04 12.20 -6.11
CA ARG A 207 15.22 12.80 -5.05
C ARG A 207 13.85 12.12 -4.96
N GLY A 208 13.08 12.40 -3.91
CA GLY A 208 11.71 11.89 -3.70
C GLY A 208 11.56 10.89 -2.56
N PRO A 209 12.22 9.71 -2.58
CA PRO A 209 12.09 8.74 -1.49
C PRO A 209 12.84 9.14 -0.21
N GLY A 210 12.22 8.86 0.92
CA GLY A 210 12.69 9.28 2.24
C GLY A 210 11.98 8.55 3.37
N PHE A 211 12.12 9.09 4.58
CA PHE A 211 11.57 8.52 5.81
C PHE A 211 10.74 9.55 6.56
N LEU A 212 9.85 9.05 7.43
CA LEU A 212 9.21 9.86 8.46
C LEU A 212 10.26 10.30 9.49
N LEU A 213 10.23 11.56 9.94
CA LEU A 213 11.11 12.05 11.00
C LEU A 213 10.98 11.18 12.25
N HIS A 214 12.12 10.77 12.82
CA HIS A 214 12.17 9.81 13.93
C HIS A 214 11.30 10.22 15.13
N GLN A 215 11.20 11.52 15.44
CA GLN A 215 10.32 12.04 16.49
C GLN A 215 8.83 11.77 16.22
N LYS A 216 8.35 12.02 14.98
CA LYS A 216 6.97 11.75 14.57
C LYS A 216 6.70 10.25 14.44
N PHE A 217 7.69 9.46 14.03
CA PHE A 217 7.63 7.99 14.07
C PHE A 217 7.46 7.46 15.50
N VAL A 218 8.30 7.88 16.45
CA VAL A 218 8.23 7.44 17.86
C VAL A 218 6.92 7.91 18.52
N TRP A 219 6.43 9.10 18.19
CA TRP A 219 5.14 9.62 18.65
C TRP A 219 3.97 8.70 18.23
N LEU A 220 3.93 8.26 16.98
CA LEU A 220 2.98 7.25 16.49
C LEU A 220 3.20 5.88 17.13
N GLN A 221 4.42 5.36 17.07
CA GLN A 221 4.80 4.04 17.59
C GLN A 221 4.44 3.87 19.07
N ASN A 222 4.66 4.89 19.91
CA ASN A 222 4.28 4.86 21.32
C ASN A 222 2.76 4.69 21.50
N ARG A 223 1.94 5.34 20.66
CA ARG A 223 0.48 5.21 20.77
C ARG A 223 -0.03 3.85 20.29
N VAL A 224 0.57 3.30 19.23
CA VAL A 224 0.34 1.92 18.79
C VAL A 224 0.71 0.93 19.92
N ASN A 225 1.89 1.07 20.51
CA ASN A 225 2.39 0.20 21.58
C ASN A 225 1.51 0.22 22.83
N LEU A 226 0.93 1.37 23.21
CA LEU A 226 -0.05 1.45 24.30
C LEU A 226 -1.33 0.68 23.99
N THR A 227 -1.84 0.77 22.75
CA THR A 227 -3.07 0.08 22.33
C THR A 227 -2.86 -1.44 22.24
N VAL A 228 -1.75 -1.87 21.64
CA VAL A 228 -1.32 -3.28 21.61
C VAL A 228 -1.06 -3.81 23.03
N GLY A 229 -0.43 -3.00 23.90
CA GLY A 229 -0.19 -3.34 25.30
C GLY A 229 -1.46 -3.60 26.08
N HIS A 230 -2.50 -2.77 25.87
CA HIS A 230 -3.82 -2.94 26.48
C HIS A 230 -4.46 -4.29 26.10
N GLY A 231 -4.37 -4.71 24.83
CA GLY A 231 -4.94 -5.98 24.36
C GLY A 231 -4.17 -7.25 24.75
N LYS A 232 -2.91 -7.14 25.23
CA LYS A 232 -2.04 -8.29 25.54
C LYS A 232 -2.44 -9.07 26.79
N SER A 233 -3.02 -8.41 27.80
CA SER A 233 -3.41 -9.05 29.08
C SER A 233 -4.81 -9.70 29.05
N MET A 234 -5.47 -9.67 27.90
CA MET A 234 -6.89 -9.99 27.75
C MET A 234 -7.11 -11.22 26.87
N THR A 235 -8.14 -11.99 27.16
CA THR A 235 -8.61 -13.10 26.31
C THR A 235 -10.06 -12.86 25.90
N PHE A 236 -10.31 -12.95 24.59
CA PHE A 236 -11.60 -12.77 23.95
C PHE A 236 -12.13 -14.10 23.38
N SER A 237 -13.30 -14.06 22.73
CA SER A 237 -13.80 -15.18 21.93
C SER A 237 -12.90 -15.43 20.70
N GLU A 238 -12.88 -16.66 20.21
CA GLU A 238 -12.01 -17.15 19.12
C GLU A 238 -11.89 -16.18 17.93
N GLY A 239 -13.01 -15.77 17.32
CA GLY A 239 -13.01 -14.83 16.21
C GLY A 239 -12.50 -13.41 16.54
N ALA A 240 -12.63 -12.97 17.80
CA ALA A 240 -12.11 -11.70 18.28
C ALA A 240 -10.61 -11.78 18.61
N GLU A 241 -10.12 -12.90 19.14
CA GLU A 241 -8.68 -13.19 19.25
C GLU A 241 -8.01 -13.25 17.88
N ASP A 242 -8.67 -13.84 16.89
CA ASP A 242 -8.20 -13.87 15.50
C ASP A 242 -8.12 -12.50 14.86
N LEU A 243 -9.04 -11.58 15.18
CA LEU A 243 -8.93 -10.16 14.78
C LEU A 243 -7.78 -9.47 15.54
N LYS A 244 -7.72 -9.60 16.87
CA LYS A 244 -6.70 -9.00 17.74
C LYS A 244 -5.27 -9.40 17.29
N ARG A 245 -5.07 -10.69 17.00
CA ARG A 245 -3.80 -11.24 16.48
C ARG A 245 -3.47 -10.68 15.10
N ARG A 246 -4.43 -10.66 14.16
CA ARG A 246 -4.22 -10.11 12.80
C ARG A 246 -3.90 -8.62 12.81
N TYR A 247 -4.56 -7.82 13.64
CA TYR A 247 -4.26 -6.39 13.78
C TYR A 247 -2.90 -6.15 14.43
N THR A 248 -2.55 -6.92 15.47
CA THR A 248 -1.23 -6.80 16.14
C THR A 248 -0.07 -7.11 15.19
N LEU A 249 -0.19 -8.14 14.35
CA LEU A 249 0.81 -8.45 13.31
C LEU A 249 0.87 -7.35 12.24
N LEU A 250 -0.28 -6.91 11.72
CA LEU A 250 -0.32 -5.88 10.68
C LEU A 250 0.27 -4.53 11.16
N LEU A 251 0.09 -4.19 12.45
CA LEU A 251 0.71 -3.00 13.07
C LEU A 251 2.22 -3.12 13.22
N HIS A 252 2.75 -4.32 13.51
CA HIS A 252 4.19 -4.56 13.52
C HIS A 252 4.78 -4.29 12.13
N ASP A 253 4.21 -4.92 11.10
CA ASP A 253 4.71 -4.83 9.72
C ASP A 253 4.60 -3.40 9.15
N LEU A 254 3.54 -2.65 9.50
CA LEU A 254 3.36 -1.24 9.15
C LEU A 254 4.42 -0.33 9.82
N LEU A 255 4.67 -0.50 11.12
CA LEU A 255 5.68 0.26 11.84
C LEU A 255 7.10 -0.04 11.35
N GLU A 256 7.41 -1.31 11.09
CA GLU A 256 8.71 -1.74 10.56
C GLU A 256 9.00 -1.10 9.19
N ARG A 257 7.99 -1.05 8.31
CA ARG A 257 8.07 -0.32 7.02
C ARG A 257 8.29 1.18 7.23
N LEU A 258 7.51 1.83 8.10
CA LEU A 258 7.66 3.26 8.40
C LEU A 258 9.03 3.62 8.99
N GLN A 259 9.67 2.69 9.71
CA GLN A 259 10.96 2.92 10.37
C GLN A 259 12.17 2.74 9.44
N TYR A 260 12.13 1.76 8.53
CA TYR A 260 13.32 1.25 7.86
C TYR A 260 13.27 1.27 6.33
N LEU A 261 12.11 1.50 5.71
CA LEU A 261 11.91 1.37 4.27
C LEU A 261 11.72 2.76 3.62
N PRO A 262 12.65 3.26 2.78
CA PRO A 262 12.50 4.57 2.15
C PRO A 262 11.33 4.56 1.16
N MET A 263 10.47 5.58 1.25
CA MET A 263 9.23 5.68 0.48
C MET A 263 8.98 7.14 0.06
N SER A 264 8.20 7.36 -0.99
CA SER A 264 7.74 8.72 -1.34
C SER A 264 6.81 9.29 -0.25
N LEU A 265 6.66 10.62 -0.17
CA LEU A 265 5.81 11.25 0.85
C LEU A 265 4.36 10.71 0.83
N GLU A 266 3.74 10.55 -0.35
CA GLU A 266 2.39 9.97 -0.48
C GLU A 266 2.32 8.54 0.09
N LYS A 267 3.40 7.76 -0.02
CA LYS A 267 3.50 6.40 0.52
C LYS A 267 3.78 6.37 2.03
N VAL A 268 4.52 7.34 2.56
CA VAL A 268 4.65 7.54 4.01
C VAL A 268 3.30 7.95 4.61
N GLN A 269 2.61 8.91 4.01
CA GLN A 269 1.26 9.35 4.41
C GLN A 269 0.26 8.19 4.41
N LEU A 270 0.21 7.39 3.34
CA LEU A 270 -0.64 6.19 3.26
C LEU A 270 -0.27 5.17 4.34
N SER A 271 1.03 4.87 4.54
CA SER A 271 1.47 3.92 5.56
C SER A 271 1.13 4.40 6.99
N VAL A 272 1.15 5.71 7.24
CA VAL A 272 0.62 6.29 8.49
C VAL A 272 -0.89 6.09 8.58
N ARG A 273 -1.68 6.42 7.55
CA ARG A 273 -3.14 6.21 7.53
C ARG A 273 -3.53 4.76 7.85
N GLU A 274 -2.92 3.76 7.21
CA GLU A 274 -3.21 2.36 7.53
C GLU A 274 -2.81 1.98 8.96
N THR A 275 -1.72 2.56 9.50
CA THR A 275 -1.34 2.39 10.91
C THR A 275 -2.40 2.96 11.85
N GLN A 276 -3.00 4.11 11.49
CA GLN A 276 -4.09 4.74 12.23
C GLN A 276 -5.36 3.87 12.17
N HIS A 277 -5.79 3.44 10.97
CA HIS A 277 -6.93 2.56 10.75
C HIS A 277 -6.85 1.31 11.63
N VAL A 278 -5.74 0.56 11.55
CA VAL A 278 -5.59 -0.71 12.26
C VAL A 278 -5.46 -0.50 13.78
N THR A 279 -4.88 0.62 14.24
CA THR A 279 -4.83 0.96 15.68
C THR A 279 -6.22 1.28 16.23
N LEU A 280 -7.03 2.04 15.49
CA LEU A 280 -8.39 2.39 15.89
C LEU A 280 -9.33 1.18 15.81
N TYR A 281 -9.16 0.28 14.83
CA TYR A 281 -9.86 -1.02 14.81
C TYR A 281 -9.49 -1.90 16.01
N LEU A 282 -8.20 -2.02 16.34
CA LEU A 282 -7.75 -2.77 17.52
C LEU A 282 -8.30 -2.16 18.82
N ARG A 283 -8.33 -0.83 18.94
CA ARG A 283 -8.92 -0.13 20.08
C ARG A 283 -10.42 -0.40 20.19
N ALA A 284 -11.17 -0.20 19.11
CA ALA A 284 -12.60 -0.42 19.06
C ALA A 284 -12.97 -1.90 19.31
N LEU A 285 -12.14 -2.85 18.87
CA LEU A 285 -12.30 -4.28 19.17
C LEU A 285 -12.19 -4.58 20.67
N ILE A 286 -11.19 -4.01 21.34
CA ILE A 286 -11.02 -4.16 22.79
C ILE A 286 -12.21 -3.54 23.53
N ASP A 287 -12.58 -2.31 23.20
CA ASP A 287 -13.69 -1.61 23.86
C ASP A 287 -15.04 -2.28 23.56
N TYR A 288 -15.25 -2.80 22.34
CA TYR A 288 -16.42 -3.62 22.02
C TYR A 288 -16.52 -4.85 22.93
N MET A 289 -15.42 -5.61 23.08
CA MET A 289 -15.41 -6.84 23.88
C MET A 289 -15.53 -6.59 25.39
N LEU A 290 -14.92 -5.51 25.91
CA LEU A 290 -14.92 -5.21 27.35
C LEU A 290 -16.13 -4.40 27.82
N ILE A 291 -16.60 -3.45 27.01
CA ILE A 291 -17.57 -2.43 27.44
C ILE A 291 -18.93 -2.72 26.81
N TYR A 292 -19.01 -2.90 25.50
CA TYR A 292 -20.28 -2.90 24.79
C TYR A 292 -20.95 -4.28 24.74
N LYS A 293 -20.20 -5.35 24.47
CA LYS A 293 -20.74 -6.71 24.44
C LYS A 293 -21.38 -7.12 25.80
N PRO A 294 -20.78 -6.83 26.97
CA PRO A 294 -21.45 -7.06 28.25
C PRO A 294 -22.70 -6.20 28.46
N ARG A 295 -22.77 -4.97 27.91
CA ARG A 295 -24.00 -4.15 27.97
C ARG A 295 -25.12 -4.69 27.07
N MET A 296 -24.79 -5.35 25.95
CA MET A 296 -25.75 -6.06 25.10
C MET A 296 -26.29 -7.30 25.80
N ASP A 297 -25.40 -8.12 26.36
CA ASP A 297 -25.72 -9.39 26.99
C ASP A 297 -26.43 -9.25 28.34
N ALA A 298 -26.28 -8.08 28.99
CA ALA A 298 -26.95 -7.76 30.25
C ALA A 298 -28.47 -7.96 30.16
N VAL A 299 -29.03 -8.61 31.19
CA VAL A 299 -30.48 -8.74 31.41
C VAL A 299 -31.10 -7.33 31.41
N PRO A 300 -32.24 -7.10 30.71
CA PRO A 300 -32.88 -5.80 30.68
C PRO A 300 -33.56 -5.48 32.01
N ASP A 301 -32.80 -4.94 32.96
CA ASP A 301 -33.37 -4.19 34.09
C ASP A 301 -34.01 -2.90 33.56
N GLY A 302 -35.30 -2.70 33.85
CA GLY A 302 -36.11 -1.59 33.35
C GLY A 302 -35.62 -0.20 33.80
N SER A 303 -34.76 -0.15 34.81
CA SER A 303 -34.11 1.08 35.29
C SER A 303 -33.04 1.64 34.33
N LEU A 304 -32.32 0.78 33.60
CA LEU A 304 -31.08 1.14 32.91
C LEU A 304 -31.29 1.65 31.48
N SER A 305 -31.95 2.80 31.37
CA SER A 305 -32.09 3.54 30.11
C SER A 305 -30.77 4.22 29.71
N ARG A 306 -29.83 3.46 29.17
CA ARG A 306 -28.54 4.00 28.70
C ARG A 306 -28.78 4.98 27.54
N LYS A 307 -28.24 6.20 27.65
CA LYS A 307 -28.19 7.15 26.54
C LYS A 307 -27.25 6.60 25.45
N ALA A 308 -27.45 7.04 24.20
CA ALA A 308 -26.44 6.81 23.18
C ALA A 308 -25.15 7.55 23.55
N ASP A 309 -24.03 6.91 23.29
CA ASP A 309 -22.72 7.55 23.28
C ASP A 309 -22.54 8.20 21.90
N HIS A 310 -22.62 9.53 21.86
CA HIS A 310 -22.57 10.32 20.63
C HIS A 310 -21.15 10.45 20.06
N GLU A 311 -20.12 9.99 20.76
CA GLU A 311 -18.75 9.92 20.22
C GLU A 311 -18.54 8.68 19.34
N LEU A 312 -19.46 7.70 19.34
CA LEU A 312 -19.34 6.46 18.55
C LEU A 312 -19.90 6.61 17.13
N MET A 313 -19.25 5.94 16.18
CA MET A 313 -19.66 5.90 14.77
C MET A 313 -21.04 5.23 14.55
N GLY A 314 -21.36 4.20 15.32
CA GLY A 314 -22.62 3.48 15.19
C GLY A 314 -22.78 2.67 13.90
N ALA A 315 -24.01 2.25 13.60
CA ALA A 315 -24.27 1.40 12.44
C ALA A 315 -25.65 1.57 11.79
N TYR A 316 -25.70 1.28 10.50
CA TYR A 316 -26.95 0.92 9.81
C TYR A 316 -27.26 -0.57 10.00
N THR A 317 -28.53 -0.92 10.20
CA THR A 317 -28.97 -2.33 10.20
C THR A 317 -30.46 -2.44 9.83
N SER A 318 -30.88 -3.64 9.42
CA SER A 318 -32.28 -4.04 9.33
C SER A 318 -32.64 -5.20 10.26
N ASP A 319 -31.67 -5.75 11.00
CA ASP A 319 -31.86 -6.85 11.95
C ASP A 319 -32.38 -6.33 13.32
N PRO A 320 -33.61 -6.70 13.74
CA PRO A 320 -34.18 -6.27 15.01
C PRO A 320 -33.35 -6.66 16.25
N GLN A 321 -32.59 -7.76 16.19
CA GLN A 321 -31.74 -8.20 17.31
C GLN A 321 -30.56 -7.24 17.50
N VAL A 322 -29.90 -6.87 16.39
CA VAL A 322 -28.81 -5.88 16.41
C VAL A 322 -29.32 -4.52 16.91
N VAL A 323 -30.47 -4.06 16.42
CA VAL A 323 -31.12 -2.83 16.91
C VAL A 323 -31.34 -2.86 18.42
N GLN A 324 -31.98 -3.93 18.92
CA GLN A 324 -32.29 -4.07 20.34
C GLN A 324 -31.03 -4.15 21.21
N SER A 325 -29.99 -4.84 20.75
CA SER A 325 -28.69 -4.92 21.42
C SER A 325 -27.96 -3.58 21.45
N PHE A 326 -27.92 -2.85 20.34
CA PHE A 326 -27.20 -1.57 20.22
C PHE A 326 -27.87 -0.48 21.06
N PHE A 327 -29.20 -0.40 21.01
CA PHE A 327 -29.99 0.47 21.88
C PHE A 327 -29.72 0.20 23.37
N ARG A 328 -29.69 -1.07 23.78
CA ARG A 328 -29.35 -1.47 25.17
C ARG A 328 -27.91 -1.12 25.55
N ALA A 329 -26.98 -1.20 24.60
CA ALA A 329 -25.56 -0.92 24.81
C ALA A 329 -25.21 0.58 24.88
N GLY A 330 -26.09 1.44 24.35
CA GLY A 330 -25.81 2.85 24.13
C GLY A 330 -25.04 3.11 22.83
N ILE A 331 -25.04 2.19 21.85
CA ILE A 331 -24.42 2.42 20.54
C ILE A 331 -25.43 3.12 19.62
N PRO A 332 -25.04 4.20 18.92
CA PRO A 332 -25.82 4.82 17.86
C PRO A 332 -26.27 3.82 16.79
N VAL A 333 -27.57 3.81 16.47
CA VAL A 333 -28.12 2.88 15.47
C VAL A 333 -29.16 3.55 14.57
N TRP A 334 -29.07 3.25 13.27
CA TRP A 334 -30.01 3.67 12.24
C TRP A 334 -30.63 2.44 11.58
N ILE A 335 -31.94 2.34 11.66
CA ILE A 335 -32.72 1.19 11.19
C ILE A 335 -33.19 1.48 9.76
N ILE A 336 -32.74 0.69 8.79
CA ILE A 336 -33.17 0.78 7.39
C ILE A 336 -34.35 -0.15 7.16
N ARG A 337 -35.49 0.39 6.72
CA ARG A 337 -36.75 -0.33 6.52
C ARG A 337 -37.36 0.00 5.15
N PRO A 338 -38.02 -0.96 4.47
CA PRO A 338 -38.85 -0.66 3.32
C PRO A 338 -40.12 0.12 3.76
N VAL A 339 -40.72 0.89 2.84
CA VAL A 339 -41.77 1.89 3.16
C VAL A 339 -43.12 1.25 3.49
N ASP A 340 -43.36 0.02 3.05
CA ASP A 340 -44.51 -0.81 3.45
C ASP A 340 -44.59 -1.06 4.97
N GLN A 341 -43.48 -0.91 5.69
CA GLN A 341 -43.45 -0.97 7.16
C GLN A 341 -43.89 0.33 7.85
N LEU A 342 -43.91 1.47 7.15
CA LEU A 342 -44.22 2.79 7.73
C LEU A 342 -45.54 2.83 8.53
N PRO A 343 -46.66 2.20 8.10
CA PRO A 343 -47.89 2.11 8.92
C PRO A 343 -47.67 1.62 10.36
N ASN A 344 -46.62 0.84 10.61
CA ASN A 344 -46.31 0.24 11.91
C ASN A 344 -45.22 0.95 12.71
N ILE A 345 -44.52 1.93 12.14
CA ILE A 345 -43.43 2.68 12.79
C ILE A 345 -43.99 3.95 13.44
N ARG A 346 -43.58 4.28 14.67
CA ARG A 346 -43.71 5.63 15.24
C ARG A 346 -42.48 6.46 14.89
N ILE A 347 -42.68 7.71 14.44
CA ILE A 347 -41.61 8.69 14.22
C ILE A 347 -42.06 10.01 14.84
N ASP A 348 -41.26 10.60 15.72
CA ASP A 348 -41.64 11.83 16.44
C ASP A 348 -41.11 13.12 15.78
N ARG A 349 -40.07 13.03 14.97
CA ARG A 349 -39.46 14.15 14.22
C ARG A 349 -38.92 13.68 12.87
N VAL A 350 -39.13 14.49 11.84
CA VAL A 350 -38.51 14.31 10.51
C VAL A 350 -37.27 15.19 10.41
N GLU A 351 -36.21 14.69 9.79
CA GLU A 351 -34.96 15.43 9.55
C GLU A 351 -34.39 15.15 8.16
N HIS A 352 -33.54 16.05 7.68
CA HIS A 352 -32.72 15.85 6.49
C HIS A 352 -31.53 14.94 6.79
N PHE A 353 -31.08 14.22 5.76
CA PHE A 353 -29.88 13.39 5.84
C PHE A 353 -28.63 14.26 5.72
N GLN A 354 -27.69 14.06 6.63
CA GLN A 354 -26.31 14.53 6.47
C GLN A 354 -25.66 13.74 5.34
N GLU A 355 -25.05 14.47 4.40
CA GLU A 355 -24.48 13.94 3.16
C GLU A 355 -22.95 13.90 3.25
N PRO A 356 -22.26 12.79 2.92
CA PRO A 356 -20.80 12.64 3.14
C PRO A 356 -19.97 13.77 2.51
N ARG A 357 -20.44 14.29 1.37
CA ARG A 357 -19.84 15.39 0.59
C ARG A 357 -19.56 16.69 1.38
N PHE A 358 -20.17 16.86 2.56
CA PHE A 358 -19.97 18.04 3.42
C PHE A 358 -18.98 17.78 4.58
N PHE A 359 -18.53 16.54 4.77
CA PHE A 359 -17.72 16.11 5.93
C PHE A 359 -16.35 15.52 5.55
N MET A 360 -16.17 15.04 4.32
CA MET A 360 -14.94 14.37 3.85
C MET A 360 -14.68 14.62 2.37
N SER A 361 -13.46 14.34 1.90
CA SER A 361 -13.18 14.36 0.46
C SER A 361 -13.81 13.14 -0.22
N LEU A 362 -14.59 13.39 -1.28
CA LEU A 362 -15.04 12.34 -2.18
C LEU A 362 -14.25 12.32 -3.50
N ASP A 363 -13.33 13.27 -3.70
CA ASP A 363 -12.48 13.34 -4.90
C ASP A 363 -11.51 12.17 -4.96
N GLN A 364 -11.41 11.54 -6.14
CA GLN A 364 -10.45 10.45 -6.37
C GLN A 364 -9.02 11.00 -6.25
N HIS A 365 -8.14 10.23 -5.61
CA HIS A 365 -6.73 10.59 -5.49
C HIS A 365 -6.06 10.86 -6.87
N ARG A 366 -5.08 11.78 -6.90
CA ARG A 366 -4.37 12.24 -8.11
C ARG A 366 -3.74 11.09 -8.89
N ALA A 367 -3.03 10.21 -8.19
CA ALA A 367 -2.64 8.91 -8.73
C ALA A 367 -3.90 8.07 -8.94
N LYS A 368 -4.21 7.70 -10.19
CA LYS A 368 -5.46 7.02 -10.57
C LYS A 368 -5.47 5.55 -10.12
N PHE A 369 -5.69 5.31 -8.83
CA PHE A 369 -5.89 3.98 -8.28
C PHE A 369 -7.02 3.23 -9.00
N CYS A 370 -6.85 1.93 -9.19
CA CYS A 370 -7.94 1.05 -9.60
C CYS A 370 -9.06 1.08 -8.54
N PRO A 371 -10.33 0.84 -8.92
CA PRO A 371 -11.40 0.57 -7.97
C PRO A 371 -10.98 -0.51 -6.98
N ILE A 372 -11.10 -0.22 -5.68
CA ILE A 372 -10.71 -1.15 -4.60
C ILE A 372 -11.83 -2.17 -4.41
N PHE A 373 -13.08 -1.70 -4.45
CA PHE A 373 -14.29 -2.51 -4.44
C PHE A 373 -15.26 -2.00 -5.51
N LYS A 374 -16.04 -2.92 -6.09
CA LYS A 374 -17.24 -2.61 -6.89
C LYS A 374 -18.32 -3.63 -6.59
N GLY A 375 -19.50 -3.18 -6.19
CA GLY A 375 -20.62 -4.06 -5.85
C GLY A 375 -21.75 -3.31 -5.13
N HIS A 376 -22.44 -4.00 -4.22
CA HIS A 376 -23.54 -3.41 -3.46
C HIS A 376 -23.01 -2.65 -2.22
N GLY A 377 -23.39 -1.39 -2.02
CA GLY A 377 -22.82 -0.53 -0.95
C GLY A 377 -23.05 -1.04 0.49
N LEU A 378 -24.10 -1.86 0.69
CA LEU A 378 -24.39 -2.53 1.97
C LEU A 378 -23.70 -3.91 2.15
N SER A 379 -22.86 -4.36 1.20
CA SER A 379 -22.29 -5.73 1.23
C SER A 379 -20.99 -5.82 2.03
N ALA A 380 -20.81 -6.93 2.77
CA ALA A 380 -19.67 -7.15 3.67
C ALA A 380 -18.34 -7.33 2.92
N GLU A 381 -18.43 -7.71 1.65
CA GLU A 381 -17.33 -7.91 0.71
C GLU A 381 -16.47 -6.65 0.53
N LYS A 382 -17.01 -5.44 0.78
CA LYS A 382 -16.23 -4.20 0.76
C LYS A 382 -15.16 -4.15 1.85
N TYR A 383 -15.43 -4.70 3.04
CA TYR A 383 -14.45 -4.79 4.13
C TYR A 383 -13.38 -5.86 3.89
N TYR A 384 -13.72 -6.93 3.15
CA TYR A 384 -12.72 -7.88 2.65
C TYR A 384 -11.83 -7.23 1.59
N ALA A 385 -12.38 -6.40 0.70
CA ALA A 385 -11.60 -5.63 -0.25
C ALA A 385 -10.68 -4.60 0.43
N PHE A 386 -11.17 -3.93 1.48
CA PHE A 386 -10.40 -3.04 2.35
C PHE A 386 -9.21 -3.76 3.01
N ASP A 387 -9.46 -4.86 3.75
CA ASP A 387 -8.40 -5.67 4.39
C ASP A 387 -7.38 -6.22 3.38
N LYS A 388 -7.86 -6.65 2.20
CA LYS A 388 -7.00 -7.10 1.10
C LYS A 388 -6.15 -5.97 0.52
N PHE A 389 -6.69 -4.76 0.38
CA PHE A 389 -5.96 -3.59 -0.13
C PHE A 389 -4.92 -3.11 0.88
N MET A 390 -5.28 -2.93 2.16
CA MET A 390 -4.34 -2.63 3.25
C MET A 390 -3.18 -3.63 3.24
N ARG A 391 -3.48 -4.94 3.23
CA ARG A 391 -2.45 -5.99 3.14
C ARG A 391 -1.60 -5.81 1.89
N SER A 392 -2.19 -5.50 0.73
CA SER A 392 -1.42 -5.26 -0.51
C SER A 392 -0.53 -4.01 -0.46
N ASN A 393 -0.75 -3.06 0.45
CA ASN A 393 0.17 -1.94 0.68
C ASN A 393 1.35 -2.34 1.60
N VAL A 394 1.13 -3.28 2.52
CA VAL A 394 2.17 -3.82 3.44
C VAL A 394 3.01 -4.91 2.77
N ARG A 395 2.41 -5.72 1.91
CA ARG A 395 3.07 -6.77 1.13
C ARG A 395 4.17 -6.21 0.24
N PHE A 396 5.17 -7.05 -0.01
CA PHE A 396 6.20 -6.77 -0.99
C PHE A 396 5.65 -7.11 -2.40
N PRO A 397 5.76 -6.18 -3.38
CA PRO A 397 5.41 -6.47 -4.77
C PRO A 397 6.16 -7.67 -5.31
N ASN A 398 5.45 -8.54 -6.04
CA ASN A 398 6.11 -9.57 -6.84
C ASN A 398 6.76 -8.93 -8.08
N VAL A 399 7.96 -8.39 -7.88
CA VAL A 399 8.85 -7.88 -8.92
C VAL A 399 9.27 -8.92 -9.97
N PHE A 400 8.95 -10.21 -9.77
CA PHE A 400 9.18 -11.29 -10.72
C PHE A 400 7.93 -11.76 -11.48
N THR A 401 6.76 -11.13 -11.30
CA THR A 401 5.58 -11.43 -12.11
C THR A 401 5.76 -10.94 -13.54
N TRP A 402 6.11 -11.84 -14.46
CA TRP A 402 6.08 -11.57 -15.89
C TRP A 402 4.67 -11.85 -16.43
N THR A 403 3.95 -10.81 -16.86
CA THR A 403 2.76 -10.95 -17.70
C THR A 403 3.19 -10.98 -19.17
N GLU A 404 3.12 -12.15 -19.81
CA GLU A 404 3.41 -12.27 -21.25
C GLU A 404 2.37 -11.54 -22.13
N ASN A 405 1.21 -11.20 -21.56
CA ASN A 405 0.22 -10.35 -22.19
C ASN A 405 0.67 -8.87 -22.16
N GLY A 406 1.36 -8.46 -23.22
CA GLY A 406 1.46 -7.05 -23.62
C GLY A 406 0.13 -6.49 -24.12
N GLY A 407 -0.89 -6.51 -23.27
CA GLY A 407 -2.26 -6.07 -23.56
C GLY A 407 -3.07 -5.89 -22.27
N SER A 408 -3.89 -4.85 -22.23
CA SER A 408 -4.78 -4.48 -21.11
C SER A 408 -4.15 -3.87 -19.85
N SER A 409 -3.21 -2.94 -20.04
CA SER A 409 -3.24 -1.71 -19.21
C SER A 409 -4.16 -0.69 -19.90
N PRO A 410 -5.18 -0.13 -19.25
CA PRO A 410 -6.13 0.81 -19.87
C PRO A 410 -5.54 2.24 -19.94
N ALA A 411 -4.47 2.40 -20.75
CA ALA A 411 -3.86 3.69 -21.07
C ALA A 411 -4.27 4.15 -22.48
N VAL A 412 -4.53 5.45 -22.64
CA VAL A 412 -5.13 6.07 -23.83
C VAL A 412 -4.27 5.88 -25.08
N ASN A 413 -4.85 5.34 -26.16
CA ASN A 413 -4.21 5.20 -27.47
C ASN A 413 -4.28 6.51 -28.30
N PRO A 414 -3.15 6.99 -28.84
CA PRO A 414 -3.09 7.65 -30.15
C PRO A 414 -3.01 6.58 -31.27
N PRO A 415 -3.38 6.89 -32.53
CA PRO A 415 -3.40 5.91 -33.61
C PRO A 415 -2.01 5.55 -34.14
N VAL A 416 -1.81 4.27 -34.50
CA VAL A 416 -0.57 3.74 -35.08
C VAL A 416 -0.66 3.74 -36.62
N PRO A 417 0.35 4.26 -37.34
CA PRO A 417 0.44 4.14 -38.80
C PRO A 417 0.67 2.68 -39.25
N VAL A 418 -0.02 2.26 -40.32
CA VAL A 418 0.05 0.88 -40.85
C VAL A 418 1.45 0.57 -41.43
N PRO A 419 2.09 -0.56 -41.08
CA PRO A 419 3.38 -0.94 -41.65
C PRO A 419 3.23 -1.51 -43.07
N SER A 420 3.82 -0.84 -44.06
CA SER A 420 3.90 -1.34 -45.44
C SER A 420 4.75 -2.62 -45.53
N SER A 421 4.17 -3.69 -46.06
CA SER A 421 4.87 -4.96 -46.26
C SER A 421 5.90 -4.89 -47.39
N SER A 422 7.17 -5.17 -47.08
CA SER A 422 8.18 -5.49 -48.10
C SER A 422 9.09 -6.61 -47.61
N SER A 423 9.03 -7.75 -48.29
CA SER A 423 9.83 -8.93 -47.96
C SER A 423 11.18 -8.87 -48.66
N SER A 424 12.29 -8.98 -47.91
CA SER A 424 13.55 -9.44 -48.49
C SER A 424 14.23 -10.46 -47.58
N ARG A 425 14.50 -11.65 -48.13
CA ARG A 425 15.30 -12.70 -47.48
C ARG A 425 16.77 -12.44 -47.76
N ARG A 426 17.61 -12.28 -46.73
CA ARG A 426 19.05 -12.57 -46.81
C ARG A 426 19.57 -13.14 -45.50
N ASP A 427 20.05 -14.38 -45.56
CA ASP A 427 20.92 -14.93 -44.53
C ASP A 427 22.23 -14.13 -44.44
N ARG A 428 22.71 -13.88 -43.22
CA ARG A 428 23.97 -14.50 -42.72
C ARG A 428 24.20 -14.20 -41.25
N LYS A 429 24.97 -15.09 -40.61
CA LYS A 429 25.33 -15.04 -39.18
C LYS A 429 26.30 -13.89 -38.91
N MET A 430 26.14 -13.20 -37.78
CA MET A 430 27.30 -12.71 -37.03
C MET A 430 26.97 -12.63 -35.54
N SER A 431 27.74 -13.39 -34.74
CA SER A 431 27.72 -13.35 -33.27
C SER A 431 29.16 -13.15 -32.81
N PRO A 432 29.53 -12.01 -32.22
CA PRO A 432 30.90 -11.77 -31.79
C PRO A 432 31.21 -12.53 -30.49
N TYR A 433 32.50 -12.85 -30.33
CA TYR A 433 33.13 -13.50 -29.16
C TYR A 433 32.92 -15.01 -28.98
N ALA A 434 33.43 -15.77 -29.96
CA ALA A 434 34.25 -16.94 -29.64
C ALA A 434 35.74 -16.50 -29.61
N ARG A 435 36.53 -16.94 -28.62
CA ARG A 435 38.00 -17.01 -28.75
C ARG A 435 38.39 -18.45 -29.10
N GLN A 436 39.49 -18.60 -29.85
CA GLN A 436 39.80 -19.84 -30.57
C GLN A 436 39.92 -21.05 -29.63
N GLY A 437 39.32 -22.18 -30.04
CA GLY A 437 39.59 -23.48 -29.44
C GLY A 437 40.87 -24.10 -30.02
N LEU A 438 41.78 -24.52 -29.15
CA LEU A 438 42.61 -25.68 -29.43
C LEU A 438 41.79 -26.92 -29.07
N ASN A 439 41.68 -27.86 -30.01
CA ASN A 439 40.83 -29.04 -29.83
C ASN A 439 41.35 -29.94 -28.71
N ASN A 440 40.50 -30.20 -27.71
CA ASN A 440 40.48 -31.46 -26.98
C ASN A 440 39.04 -31.76 -26.57
N HIS A 441 38.50 -32.88 -27.07
CA HIS A 441 37.15 -33.32 -26.74
C HIS A 441 37.12 -33.97 -25.35
N LEU A 442 36.92 -33.15 -24.30
CA LEU A 442 36.27 -33.63 -23.08
C LEU A 442 34.75 -33.46 -23.22
N PRO A 443 33.94 -34.39 -22.68
CA PRO A 443 32.50 -34.18 -22.59
C PRO A 443 32.21 -32.96 -21.71
N SER A 444 31.27 -32.12 -22.14
CA SER A 444 30.87 -30.94 -21.35
C SER A 444 30.32 -31.38 -19.99
N SER A 445 30.83 -30.76 -18.91
CA SER A 445 30.29 -30.97 -17.57
C SER A 445 28.79 -30.70 -17.56
N LYS A 446 28.01 -31.63 -16.99
CA LYS A 446 26.59 -31.39 -16.66
C LYS A 446 26.40 -30.51 -15.43
N TRP A 447 27.43 -30.41 -14.59
CA TRP A 447 27.45 -29.61 -13.38
C TRP A 447 27.70 -28.14 -13.71
N PHE A 448 27.02 -27.25 -12.98
CA PHE A 448 27.25 -25.83 -13.05
C PHE A 448 28.70 -25.49 -12.69
N VAL A 449 29.25 -24.47 -13.37
CA VAL A 449 30.57 -23.91 -13.08
C VAL A 449 30.40 -22.40 -13.06
N ASP A 450 30.58 -21.79 -11.89
CA ASP A 450 30.63 -20.33 -11.83
C ASP A 450 31.85 -19.84 -12.61
N ARG A 451 31.62 -18.86 -13.49
CA ARG A 451 32.63 -18.20 -14.32
C ARG A 451 32.74 -16.72 -14.01
N THR A 452 32.11 -16.26 -12.93
CA THR A 452 32.28 -14.91 -12.42
C THR A 452 33.74 -14.73 -12.01
N PRO A 453 34.48 -13.75 -12.58
CA PRO A 453 35.89 -13.56 -12.24
C PRO A 453 36.05 -13.24 -10.75
N ALA A 454 37.10 -13.81 -10.14
CA ALA A 454 37.50 -13.42 -8.79
C ALA A 454 37.86 -11.93 -8.77
N HIS A 455 37.19 -11.16 -7.92
CA HIS A 455 37.35 -9.71 -7.82
C HIS A 455 37.36 -9.28 -6.35
N LEU A 456 38.18 -8.28 -5.99
CA LEU A 456 38.38 -7.87 -4.60
C LEU A 456 37.07 -7.49 -3.87
N PHE A 457 36.11 -6.89 -4.58
CA PHE A 457 34.81 -6.51 -4.03
C PHE A 457 33.75 -7.64 -4.09
N LEU A 458 34.07 -8.80 -4.70
CA LEU A 458 33.15 -9.94 -4.78
C LEU A 458 33.44 -10.94 -3.65
N LEU A 459 32.66 -10.82 -2.58
CA LEU A 459 32.79 -11.62 -1.36
C LEU A 459 32.54 -13.13 -1.59
N PRO A 460 33.15 -14.01 -0.78
CA PRO A 460 32.91 -15.45 -0.86
C PRO A 460 31.46 -15.81 -0.47
N LEU A 461 30.92 -16.84 -1.11
CA LEU A 461 29.63 -17.44 -0.73
C LEU A 461 29.74 -18.13 0.64
N VAL A 462 28.62 -18.23 1.35
CA VAL A 462 28.50 -19.13 2.50
C VAL A 462 28.75 -20.57 2.02
N ALA A 463 29.66 -21.29 2.68
CA ALA A 463 30.33 -22.45 2.09
C ALA A 463 29.37 -23.58 1.64
N VAL A 464 28.35 -23.89 2.46
CA VAL A 464 27.36 -24.93 2.17
C VAL A 464 26.49 -24.56 0.95
N TRP A 465 26.13 -23.27 0.82
CA TRP A 465 25.39 -22.75 -0.33
C TRP A 465 26.23 -22.75 -1.62
N GLY A 466 27.53 -22.46 -1.50
CA GLY A 466 28.49 -22.62 -2.60
C GLY A 466 28.66 -24.08 -3.05
N HIS A 467 28.59 -25.04 -2.12
CA HIS A 467 28.57 -26.47 -2.45
C HIS A 467 27.29 -26.85 -3.20
N GLY A 468 26.12 -26.43 -2.72
CA GLY A 468 24.84 -26.64 -3.41
C GLY A 468 24.81 -26.06 -4.83
N LEU A 469 25.41 -24.87 -5.04
CA LEU A 469 25.58 -24.29 -6.38
C LEU A 469 26.53 -25.09 -7.28
N SER A 470 27.56 -25.71 -6.71
CA SER A 470 28.50 -26.56 -7.45
C SER A 470 27.87 -27.90 -7.87
N ASN A 471 26.94 -28.42 -7.06
CA ASN A 471 26.23 -29.67 -7.29
C ASN A 471 25.01 -29.51 -8.25
N LEU A 472 24.70 -28.30 -8.72
CA LEU A 472 23.58 -28.04 -9.62
C LEU A 472 23.76 -28.71 -11.00
N VAL A 473 22.83 -29.56 -11.40
CA VAL A 473 22.75 -30.12 -12.77
C VAL A 473 22.15 -29.07 -13.71
N PHE A 474 23.02 -28.39 -14.47
CA PHE A 474 22.69 -27.24 -15.30
C PHE A 474 22.12 -27.63 -16.68
N ASP A 475 21.00 -28.33 -16.67
CA ASP A 475 20.25 -28.72 -17.88
C ASP A 475 18.94 -27.95 -17.98
N LYS A 476 18.82 -27.09 -19.01
CA LYS A 476 17.63 -26.27 -19.26
C LYS A 476 16.41 -27.06 -19.74
N ALA A 477 16.57 -28.32 -20.15
CA ALA A 477 15.43 -29.20 -20.43
C ALA A 477 14.66 -29.60 -19.16
N ARG A 478 15.23 -29.38 -17.98
CA ARG A 478 14.59 -29.61 -16.67
C ARG A 478 13.66 -28.46 -16.25
N CYS A 479 13.85 -27.26 -16.79
CA CYS A 479 13.15 -26.06 -16.33
C CYS A 479 11.65 -26.09 -16.65
N ILE A 480 10.83 -25.57 -15.74
CA ILE A 480 9.37 -25.62 -15.81
C ILE A 480 8.86 -24.49 -16.73
N GLY A 481 8.45 -24.87 -17.93
CA GLY A 481 7.91 -23.98 -18.96
C GLY A 481 8.12 -24.55 -20.37
N SER A 482 7.70 -23.81 -21.40
CA SER A 482 7.97 -24.19 -22.78
C SER A 482 9.47 -24.12 -23.10
N VAL A 483 9.99 -25.11 -23.83
CA VAL A 483 11.41 -25.16 -24.22
C VAL A 483 11.77 -23.91 -25.03
N GLY A 484 12.64 -23.06 -24.47
CA GLY A 484 13.05 -21.79 -25.07
C GLY A 484 12.51 -20.52 -24.39
N VAL A 485 11.64 -20.65 -23.37
CA VAL A 485 11.29 -19.54 -22.47
C VAL A 485 12.56 -18.92 -21.87
N LYS A 486 12.59 -17.60 -21.75
CA LYS A 486 13.73 -16.88 -21.17
C LYS A 486 13.80 -17.13 -19.66
N PRO A 487 15.01 -17.21 -19.08
CA PRO A 487 15.15 -17.17 -17.62
C PRO A 487 14.49 -15.92 -17.04
N ARG A 488 13.91 -16.04 -15.85
CA ARG A 488 13.41 -14.89 -15.09
C ARG A 488 14.57 -13.94 -14.77
N GLY A 489 14.27 -12.64 -14.78
CA GLY A 489 15.25 -11.60 -14.51
C GLY A 489 15.67 -11.52 -13.04
N TYR A 490 16.18 -10.36 -12.66
CA TYR A 490 16.59 -10.02 -11.30
C TYR A 490 15.81 -8.78 -10.83
N ALA A 491 15.51 -8.70 -9.53
CA ALA A 491 14.82 -7.55 -8.93
C ALA A 491 15.74 -6.34 -8.78
N LEU A 492 17.02 -6.60 -8.50
CA LEU A 492 18.15 -5.68 -8.32
C LEU A 492 19.31 -6.11 -9.26
N PRO A 493 20.37 -5.30 -9.47
CA PRO A 493 21.49 -5.73 -10.32
C PRO A 493 22.26 -6.87 -9.66
N PRO A 494 22.37 -8.08 -10.24
CA PRO A 494 23.09 -9.17 -9.58
C PRO A 494 24.57 -8.80 -9.35
N PRO A 495 25.23 -9.28 -8.28
CA PRO A 495 26.58 -8.86 -7.85
C PRO A 495 27.64 -8.80 -8.96
N SER A 496 27.60 -9.74 -9.90
CA SER A 496 28.50 -9.82 -11.04
C SER A 496 28.35 -8.65 -12.04
N CYS A 497 27.25 -7.91 -12.04
CA CYS A 497 27.09 -6.70 -12.84
C CYS A 497 28.13 -5.64 -12.46
N LEU A 498 28.33 -5.38 -11.16
CA LEU A 498 29.24 -4.35 -10.67
C LEU A 498 30.72 -4.76 -10.76
N THR A 499 31.02 -6.06 -10.64
CA THR A 499 32.41 -6.57 -10.54
C THR A 499 32.99 -7.15 -11.83
N THR A 500 32.16 -7.53 -12.81
CA THR A 500 32.64 -8.18 -14.06
C THR A 500 32.98 -7.16 -15.15
N ALA A 501 33.84 -6.17 -14.86
CA ALA A 501 34.36 -5.22 -15.86
C ALA A 501 35.88 -5.15 -15.79
N GLU A 502 36.56 -5.34 -16.92
CA GLU A 502 38.03 -5.42 -17.00
C GLU A 502 38.75 -4.08 -16.69
N ASN A 503 38.01 -2.97 -16.65
CA ASN A 503 38.55 -1.62 -16.41
C ASN A 503 38.10 -1.12 -15.01
N PRO A 504 39.03 -0.87 -14.06
CA PRO A 504 38.71 -0.36 -12.72
C PRO A 504 37.94 0.96 -12.72
N SER A 505 38.25 1.90 -13.60
CA SER A 505 37.51 3.17 -13.71
C SER A 505 36.04 2.92 -14.07
N LYS A 506 35.76 1.90 -14.91
CA LYS A 506 34.40 1.51 -15.22
C LYS A 506 33.70 0.85 -14.03
N ILE A 507 34.38 0.02 -13.25
CA ILE A 507 33.83 -0.51 -11.99
C ILE A 507 33.39 0.66 -11.09
N HIS A 508 34.26 1.66 -10.88
CA HIS A 508 33.91 2.83 -10.07
C HIS A 508 32.70 3.61 -10.61
N SER A 509 32.61 3.87 -11.92
CA SER A 509 31.41 4.48 -12.51
C SER A 509 30.14 3.68 -12.24
N MET A 510 30.21 2.34 -12.32
CA MET A 510 29.07 1.45 -12.09
C MET A 510 28.65 1.43 -10.61
N PHE A 511 29.60 1.51 -9.67
CA PHE A 511 29.31 1.69 -8.24
C PHE A 511 28.73 3.07 -7.93
N LYS A 512 29.30 4.18 -8.46
CA LYS A 512 28.79 5.53 -8.21
C LYS A 512 27.35 5.65 -8.72
N PHE A 513 27.08 5.20 -9.95
CA PHE A 513 25.73 5.22 -10.52
C PHE A 513 24.75 4.30 -9.76
N TRP A 514 25.18 3.11 -9.32
CA TRP A 514 24.33 2.27 -8.47
C TRP A 514 23.92 3.00 -7.20
N LEU A 515 24.87 3.64 -6.50
CA LEU A 515 24.58 4.39 -5.28
C LEU A 515 23.59 5.54 -5.53
N CYS A 516 23.73 6.31 -6.63
CA CYS A 516 22.74 7.34 -7.02
C CYS A 516 21.31 6.77 -7.07
N ILE A 517 21.11 5.62 -7.73
CA ILE A 517 19.76 5.04 -7.94
C ILE A 517 19.34 4.05 -6.84
N ARG A 518 20.20 3.71 -5.88
CA ARG A 518 19.98 2.65 -4.89
C ARG A 518 18.71 2.88 -4.10
N VAL A 519 18.57 4.07 -3.50
CA VAL A 519 17.41 4.45 -2.68
C VAL A 519 16.11 4.38 -3.50
N PRO A 520 16.00 5.01 -4.69
CA PRO A 520 14.89 4.77 -5.62
C PRO A 520 14.60 3.30 -5.94
N MET A 521 15.62 2.48 -6.23
CA MET A 521 15.43 1.08 -6.62
C MET A 521 14.94 0.19 -5.47
N ILE A 522 15.30 0.52 -4.22
CA ILE A 522 14.79 -0.11 -3.00
C ILE A 522 13.39 0.43 -2.66
N ALA A 523 13.14 1.73 -2.75
CA ALA A 523 11.83 2.34 -2.51
C ALA A 523 10.75 1.74 -3.43
N ARG A 524 11.10 1.50 -4.69
CA ARG A 524 10.31 0.78 -5.69
C ARG A 524 9.94 -0.67 -5.26
N LEU A 525 10.73 -1.35 -4.43
CA LEU A 525 10.38 -2.64 -3.83
C LEU A 525 9.28 -2.52 -2.74
N SER A 526 8.76 -1.33 -2.50
CA SER A 526 7.75 -1.03 -1.48
C SER A 526 6.38 -0.68 -2.09
N SER A 527 6.31 -0.40 -3.40
CA SER A 527 5.13 0.08 -4.10
C SER A 527 4.51 -1.01 -4.98
N THR A 528 3.41 -1.61 -4.52
CA THR A 528 2.60 -2.59 -5.28
C THR A 528 1.82 -1.99 -6.45
N LEU A 529 1.86 -0.67 -6.62
CA LEU A 529 1.26 0.04 -7.76
C LEU A 529 2.12 -0.03 -9.03
N TYR A 530 3.42 -0.26 -8.87
CA TYR A 530 4.38 -0.26 -9.97
C TYR A 530 5.01 -1.65 -10.13
N LEU A 531 4.60 -2.35 -11.18
CA LEU A 531 5.16 -3.65 -11.59
C LEU A 531 6.07 -3.44 -12.82
N PRO A 532 7.35 -3.06 -12.62
CA PRO A 532 8.28 -2.86 -13.72
C PRO A 532 8.58 -4.18 -14.44
N ALA A 533 8.89 -4.10 -15.73
CA ALA A 533 9.35 -5.25 -16.49
C ALA A 533 10.68 -5.80 -15.92
N LEU A 534 10.71 -7.09 -15.58
CA LEU A 534 11.91 -7.81 -15.13
C LEU A 534 13.11 -7.54 -16.05
N MET A 535 14.25 -7.20 -15.45
CA MET A 535 15.49 -6.96 -16.17
C MET A 535 16.42 -8.17 -16.11
N ASP A 536 16.95 -8.59 -17.26
CA ASP A 536 18.01 -9.60 -17.32
C ASP A 536 19.36 -9.01 -16.90
N GLN A 537 20.34 -9.88 -16.61
CA GLN A 537 21.70 -9.47 -16.23
C GLN A 537 22.33 -8.48 -17.23
N ASN A 538 22.04 -8.62 -18.52
CA ASN A 538 22.55 -7.70 -19.55
C ASN A 538 21.87 -6.33 -19.49
N SER A 539 20.58 -6.27 -19.17
CA SER A 539 19.83 -5.02 -18.98
C SER A 539 20.29 -4.31 -17.71
N TRP A 540 20.42 -5.02 -16.59
CA TRP A 540 21.03 -4.48 -15.36
C TRP A 540 22.45 -3.95 -15.61
N LYS A 541 23.32 -4.75 -16.25
CA LYS A 541 24.67 -4.30 -16.60
C LYS A 541 24.70 -3.11 -17.55
N THR A 542 23.65 -2.94 -18.38
CA THR A 542 23.51 -1.74 -19.24
C THR A 542 23.05 -0.53 -18.45
N LEU A 543 22.10 -0.68 -17.51
CA LEU A 543 21.65 0.38 -16.59
C LEU A 543 22.80 0.94 -15.78
N VAL A 544 23.53 0.08 -15.04
CA VAL A 544 24.67 0.55 -14.25
C VAL A 544 25.88 0.99 -15.09
N SER A 545 25.90 0.72 -16.40
CA SER A 545 26.88 1.25 -17.36
C SER A 545 26.40 2.51 -18.11
N LEU A 546 25.33 3.19 -17.67
CA LEU A 546 24.95 4.47 -18.27
C LEU A 546 25.87 5.59 -17.77
N ASP A 547 26.49 6.33 -18.70
CA ASP A 547 27.23 7.57 -18.41
C ASP A 547 26.27 8.72 -18.10
N TYR A 548 25.45 8.56 -17.06
CA TYR A 548 24.51 9.58 -16.56
C TYR A 548 25.24 10.81 -15.99
N LEU A 549 26.44 10.58 -15.45
CA LEU A 549 27.26 11.54 -14.71
C LEU A 549 28.25 12.36 -15.58
N GLY A 550 28.22 12.25 -16.92
CA GLY A 550 29.23 12.93 -17.72
C GLY A 550 29.06 12.90 -19.24
N LYS A 551 28.62 14.04 -19.80
CA LYS A 551 28.59 14.38 -21.24
C LYS A 551 27.83 13.40 -22.13
N ALA A 552 26.63 13.82 -22.56
CA ALA A 552 25.96 13.23 -23.70
C ALA A 552 26.88 13.26 -24.95
N THR A 553 27.41 12.09 -25.33
CA THR A 553 28.22 11.93 -26.53
C THR A 553 27.38 12.19 -27.77
N GLN A 554 27.85 13.07 -28.64
CA GLN A 554 27.10 13.53 -29.81
C GLN A 554 26.82 12.38 -30.79
N GLN A 555 25.56 12.22 -31.16
CA GLN A 555 25.08 11.44 -32.32
C GLN A 555 25.64 10.01 -32.45
N GLU A 556 25.39 9.15 -31.44
CA GLU A 556 25.27 7.71 -31.74
C GLU A 556 24.06 7.47 -32.67
N ASN A 557 24.21 6.60 -33.67
CA ASN A 557 23.09 6.17 -34.51
C ASN A 557 22.05 5.40 -33.68
N SER A 558 20.83 5.95 -33.60
CA SER A 558 19.72 5.43 -32.78
C SER A 558 19.26 4.01 -33.15
N ASP A 559 19.65 3.51 -34.32
CA ASP A 559 19.16 2.23 -34.83
C ASP A 559 19.84 1.00 -34.18
N THR A 560 20.96 1.19 -33.48
CA THR A 560 21.72 0.09 -32.85
C THR A 560 20.95 -0.58 -31.70
N LYS A 561 21.17 -1.89 -31.51
CA LYS A 561 20.62 -2.65 -30.36
C LYS A 561 21.16 -2.16 -29.00
N ALA A 562 22.27 -1.43 -28.97
CA ALA A 562 22.82 -0.83 -27.76
C ALA A 562 22.10 0.47 -27.42
N ALA A 563 21.97 1.41 -28.36
CA ALA A 563 21.20 2.65 -28.21
C ALA A 563 19.78 2.36 -27.70
N LYS A 564 19.02 1.54 -28.44
CA LYS A 564 17.66 1.13 -28.07
C LYS A 564 17.52 0.43 -26.71
N ARG A 565 18.62 -0.09 -26.14
CA ARG A 565 18.61 -0.61 -24.75
C ARG A 565 18.88 0.49 -23.73
N ARG A 566 19.77 1.46 -24.03
CA ARG A 566 19.95 2.65 -23.19
C ARG A 566 18.68 3.51 -23.16
N ASP A 567 18.01 3.67 -24.30
CA ASP A 567 16.78 4.46 -24.41
C ASP A 567 15.65 3.84 -23.56
N ARG A 568 15.39 2.54 -23.72
CA ARG A 568 14.48 1.77 -22.84
C ARG A 568 14.83 1.86 -21.36
N MET A 569 16.11 2.04 -21.04
CA MET A 569 16.57 2.16 -19.67
C MET A 569 16.33 3.56 -19.10
N ARG A 570 16.43 4.60 -19.94
CA ARG A 570 15.96 5.95 -19.63
C ARG A 570 14.44 6.01 -19.51
N GLU A 571 13.70 5.26 -20.33
CA GLU A 571 12.26 5.07 -20.21
C GLU A 571 11.87 4.34 -18.91
N PHE A 572 12.61 3.30 -18.50
CA PHE A 572 12.43 2.61 -17.22
C PHE A 572 12.64 3.54 -16.02
N LEU A 573 13.72 4.34 -16.02
CA LEU A 573 13.97 5.35 -14.99
C LEU A 573 12.85 6.41 -15.00
N LYS A 574 12.46 6.93 -16.17
CA LYS A 574 11.36 7.88 -16.31
C LYS A 574 10.00 7.29 -15.88
N GLY A 575 9.78 6.00 -16.06
CA GLY A 575 8.59 5.29 -15.56
C GLY A 575 8.53 5.18 -14.04
N CYS A 576 9.66 5.38 -13.36
CA CYS A 576 9.71 5.54 -11.90
C CYS A 576 9.50 7.01 -11.47
N CYS A 577 9.53 7.99 -12.40
CA CYS A 577 9.60 9.40 -12.04
C CYS A 577 8.29 10.05 -11.57
N ASP A 578 7.16 9.31 -11.59
CA ASP A 578 5.95 9.76 -10.88
C ASP A 578 6.08 9.57 -9.35
N GLU A 579 7.05 8.77 -8.85
CA GLU A 579 7.42 8.66 -7.43
C GLU A 579 8.86 9.19 -7.11
N ILE A 580 9.72 9.43 -8.11
CA ILE A 580 11.17 9.74 -7.96
C ILE A 580 11.60 10.90 -8.88
N GLU A 581 11.96 12.06 -8.33
CA GLU A 581 12.51 13.17 -9.11
C GLU A 581 14.01 12.94 -9.42
N MET A 582 14.40 12.95 -10.70
CA MET A 582 15.81 12.91 -11.10
C MET A 582 16.23 14.29 -11.63
N ASP A 583 17.09 15.02 -10.91
CA ASP A 583 17.73 16.21 -11.46
C ASP A 583 18.96 15.81 -12.28
N VAL A 584 18.90 16.06 -13.58
CA VAL A 584 19.94 15.70 -14.56
C VAL A 584 20.78 16.93 -14.94
N GLY A 585 20.63 18.05 -14.22
CA GLY A 585 21.24 19.34 -14.56
C GLY A 585 22.69 19.53 -14.10
N THR A 586 22.96 19.29 -12.81
CA THR A 586 24.13 19.91 -12.13
C THR A 586 24.72 19.06 -11.00
N ALA A 587 25.35 17.94 -11.35
CA ALA A 587 26.08 17.10 -10.39
C ALA A 587 27.39 17.76 -9.92
N GLU A 588 27.50 18.08 -8.63
CA GLU A 588 28.79 18.34 -7.99
C GLU A 588 29.56 17.01 -7.81
N LYS A 589 30.89 17.08 -7.61
CA LYS A 589 31.75 15.87 -7.65
C LYS A 589 31.41 14.84 -6.58
N ASP A 590 30.99 15.30 -5.41
CA ASP A 590 30.89 14.51 -4.18
C ASP A 590 29.42 14.28 -3.74
N SER A 591 28.48 14.38 -4.69
CA SER A 591 27.01 14.20 -4.55
C SER A 591 26.51 12.83 -4.07
N VAL A 592 27.39 11.86 -3.78
CA VAL A 592 27.00 10.45 -3.60
C VAL A 592 27.63 9.89 -2.33
N PHE A 593 26.81 9.22 -1.51
CA PHE A 593 27.21 8.75 -0.19
C PHE A 593 26.99 7.23 -0.01
N TRP A 594 27.78 6.63 0.88
CA TRP A 594 27.51 5.31 1.46
C TRP A 594 27.57 5.43 2.99
N ARG A 595 26.43 5.20 3.66
CA ARG A 595 26.30 5.21 5.13
C ARG A 595 26.94 6.46 5.79
N GLY A 596 26.76 7.62 5.15
CA GLY A 596 27.27 8.93 5.59
C GLY A 596 28.68 9.29 5.11
N LYS A 597 29.45 8.35 4.54
CA LYS A 597 30.75 8.65 3.90
C LYS A 597 30.55 9.13 2.45
N PRO A 598 31.24 10.18 1.97
CA PRO A 598 31.20 10.57 0.56
C PRO A 598 31.92 9.55 -0.33
N TYR A 599 31.53 9.46 -1.61
CA TYR A 599 32.07 8.48 -2.57
C TYR A 599 33.60 8.50 -2.68
N SER A 600 34.19 9.69 -2.54
CA SER A 600 35.63 9.96 -2.60
C SER A 600 36.43 9.37 -1.43
N GLU A 601 35.78 8.99 -0.33
CA GLU A 601 36.41 8.39 0.86
C GLU A 601 36.17 6.87 0.98
N LEU A 602 35.45 6.24 0.03
CA LEU A 602 35.06 4.84 0.14
C LEU A 602 36.22 3.85 -0.04
N THR A 603 36.30 2.92 0.90
CA THR A 603 37.34 1.89 0.98
C THR A 603 36.92 0.59 0.28
N ALA A 604 37.87 -0.34 0.10
CA ALA A 604 37.57 -1.67 -0.43
C ALA A 604 36.52 -2.43 0.40
N THR A 605 36.48 -2.22 1.72
CA THR A 605 35.46 -2.78 2.62
C THR A 605 34.09 -2.12 2.42
N ASP A 606 34.01 -0.82 2.15
CA ASP A 606 32.73 -0.15 1.82
C ASP A 606 32.14 -0.72 0.51
N PHE A 607 32.96 -0.92 -0.53
CA PHE A 607 32.51 -1.54 -1.78
C PHE A 607 32.10 -3.01 -1.59
N GLN A 608 32.70 -3.74 -0.65
CA GLN A 608 32.27 -5.08 -0.26
C GLN A 608 30.90 -5.06 0.43
N GLU A 609 30.64 -4.12 1.35
CA GLU A 609 29.33 -3.96 2.00
C GLU A 609 28.21 -3.68 0.99
N VAL A 610 28.47 -2.83 -0.01
CA VAL A 610 27.51 -2.58 -1.12
C VAL A 610 27.21 -3.87 -1.90
N VAL A 611 28.22 -4.68 -2.21
CA VAL A 611 28.02 -5.97 -2.91
C VAL A 611 27.33 -7.01 -2.04
N TRP A 612 27.59 -7.01 -0.72
CA TRP A 612 26.88 -7.83 0.24
C TRP A 612 25.39 -7.48 0.29
N GLU A 613 25.05 -6.21 0.46
CA GLU A 613 23.66 -5.73 0.62
C GLU A 613 22.80 -6.10 -0.59
N ILE A 614 23.33 -5.92 -1.80
CA ILE A 614 22.66 -6.32 -3.04
C ILE A 614 22.51 -7.85 -3.13
N SER A 615 23.51 -8.62 -2.68
CA SER A 615 23.45 -10.09 -2.68
C SER A 615 22.35 -10.59 -1.74
N GLU A 616 22.27 -10.01 -0.55
CA GLU A 616 21.31 -10.39 0.49
C GLU A 616 19.87 -9.99 0.12
N LEU A 617 19.67 -8.77 -0.40
CA LEU A 617 18.34 -8.33 -0.88
C LEU A 617 17.83 -9.19 -2.04
N GLU A 618 18.64 -9.47 -3.06
CA GLU A 618 18.21 -10.32 -4.17
C GLU A 618 17.91 -11.75 -3.69
N PHE A 619 18.73 -12.32 -2.79
CA PHE A 619 18.47 -13.65 -2.20
C PHE A 619 17.16 -13.70 -1.38
N ARG A 620 16.87 -12.67 -0.57
CA ARG A 620 15.61 -12.54 0.19
C ARG A 620 14.39 -12.47 -0.73
N LEU A 621 14.47 -11.68 -1.80
CA LEU A 621 13.42 -11.52 -2.80
C LEU A 621 13.21 -12.80 -3.63
N GLU A 622 14.30 -13.47 -4.01
CA GLU A 622 14.30 -14.74 -4.75
C GLU A 622 13.63 -15.87 -3.94
N LEU A 623 13.95 -16.02 -2.65
CA LEU A 623 13.30 -17.01 -1.79
C LEU A 623 11.80 -16.71 -1.62
N ALA A 624 11.44 -15.44 -1.37
CA ALA A 624 10.06 -15.02 -1.17
C ALA A 624 9.17 -15.32 -2.39
N GLU A 625 9.69 -15.09 -3.60
CA GLU A 625 8.96 -15.42 -4.83
C GLU A 625 8.98 -16.93 -5.13
N LEU A 626 10.09 -17.63 -4.90
CA LEU A 626 10.13 -19.08 -5.11
C LEU A 626 9.06 -19.76 -4.26
N ASP A 627 8.97 -19.40 -2.97
CA ASP A 627 7.91 -19.87 -2.07
C ASP A 627 6.51 -19.65 -2.65
N ARG A 628 6.25 -18.43 -3.13
CA ARG A 628 4.96 -18.05 -3.73
C ARG A 628 4.66 -18.79 -5.04
N MET A 629 5.67 -19.29 -5.76
CA MET A 629 5.49 -20.14 -6.94
C MET A 629 5.24 -21.61 -6.60
N VAL A 630 5.87 -22.15 -5.56
CA VAL A 630 5.90 -23.60 -5.32
C VAL A 630 5.05 -24.08 -4.14
N ARG A 631 4.59 -23.20 -3.25
CA ARG A 631 3.76 -23.59 -2.11
C ARG A 631 2.43 -24.22 -2.54
N VAL A 632 2.01 -25.27 -1.85
CA VAL A 632 0.64 -25.78 -1.98
C VAL A 632 -0.32 -24.70 -1.47
N ALA A 633 -1.28 -24.29 -2.31
CA ALA A 633 -2.16 -23.18 -1.99
C ALA A 633 -3.16 -23.53 -0.88
N VAL A 634 -2.99 -22.95 0.30
CA VAL A 634 -3.94 -23.01 1.42
C VAL A 634 -4.70 -21.68 1.50
N PRO A 635 -6.05 -21.68 1.52
CA PRO A 635 -6.82 -20.44 1.67
C PRO A 635 -6.45 -19.65 2.94
N ASN A 636 -6.63 -18.33 2.89
CA ASN A 636 -6.64 -17.40 4.03
C ASN A 636 -5.36 -17.20 4.86
N HIS A 637 -4.22 -17.84 4.54
CA HIS A 637 -2.99 -17.77 5.36
C HIS A 637 -1.81 -16.95 4.80
N ASP A 638 -1.97 -16.24 3.67
CA ASP A 638 -0.87 -15.50 3.00
C ASP A 638 -0.02 -14.60 3.93
N THR A 639 -0.62 -13.78 4.80
CA THR A 639 0.17 -12.87 5.66
C THR A 639 1.03 -13.64 6.67
N ALA A 640 0.53 -14.73 7.24
CA ALA A 640 1.33 -15.61 8.10
C ALA A 640 2.48 -16.28 7.31
N ARG A 641 2.28 -16.53 6.01
CA ARG A 641 3.34 -17.04 5.13
C ARG A 641 4.42 -16.00 4.87
N GLU A 642 4.04 -14.73 4.71
CA GLU A 642 4.98 -13.60 4.54
C GLU A 642 5.85 -13.43 5.80
N THR A 643 5.25 -13.50 7.00
CA THR A 643 5.99 -13.55 8.27
C THR A 643 6.94 -14.75 8.34
N ALA A 644 6.51 -15.93 7.89
CA ALA A 644 7.35 -17.14 7.87
C ALA A 644 8.55 -17.04 6.91
N VAL A 645 8.41 -16.33 5.78
CA VAL A 645 9.55 -16.03 4.89
C VAL A 645 10.52 -15.06 5.56
N SER A 646 10.05 -13.98 6.20
CA SER A 646 10.92 -13.07 6.96
C SER A 646 11.71 -13.80 8.05
N ARG A 647 11.11 -14.83 8.68
CA ARG A 647 11.80 -15.69 9.67
C ARG A 647 12.89 -16.59 9.09
N CYS A 648 13.11 -16.64 7.78
CA CYS A 648 14.30 -17.26 7.20
C CYS A 648 15.56 -16.38 7.36
N PHE A 649 15.40 -15.12 7.79
CA PHE A 649 16.47 -14.10 7.80
C PHE A 649 16.61 -13.41 9.16
N ALA A 650 17.73 -12.70 9.34
CA ALA A 650 18.01 -11.91 10.54
C ALA A 650 17.18 -10.62 10.65
N GLY A 651 16.49 -10.23 9.57
CA GLY A 651 15.65 -9.03 9.47
C GLY A 651 14.73 -9.11 8.25
N PRO A 652 14.01 -8.02 7.92
CA PRO A 652 12.93 -8.04 6.93
C PRO A 652 13.39 -8.30 5.49
N ILE A 653 12.49 -8.80 4.64
CA ILE A 653 12.77 -9.20 3.25
C ILE A 653 13.41 -8.05 2.43
N THR A 654 12.95 -6.80 2.60
CA THR A 654 13.48 -5.62 1.87
C THR A 654 14.59 -4.86 2.59
N ILE A 655 15.03 -5.29 3.79
CA ILE A 655 15.95 -4.52 4.65
C ILE A 655 17.16 -5.37 5.04
N ALA A 656 18.20 -5.31 4.22
CA ALA A 656 19.50 -5.91 4.50
C ALA A 656 20.39 -4.89 5.24
N ASP A 657 20.28 -4.80 6.56
CA ASP A 657 21.29 -4.04 7.31
C ASP A 657 22.63 -4.77 7.29
N VAL A 658 23.69 -4.07 6.89
CA VAL A 658 25.07 -4.57 6.83
C VAL A 658 25.55 -5.08 8.18
N GLY A 659 25.09 -4.51 9.30
CA GLY A 659 25.37 -5.05 10.64
C GLY A 659 24.90 -6.49 10.85
N SER A 660 23.92 -6.96 10.06
CA SER A 660 23.41 -8.34 10.08
C SER A 660 24.18 -9.32 9.18
N ALA A 661 25.26 -8.90 8.50
CA ALA A 661 25.88 -9.65 7.41
C ALA A 661 26.44 -11.03 7.77
N ASN A 662 26.91 -11.21 9.00
CA ASN A 662 27.39 -12.49 9.53
C ASN A 662 26.39 -13.05 10.58
N MET A 663 25.09 -12.78 10.40
CA MET A 663 23.96 -13.31 11.19
C MET A 663 23.07 -14.20 10.32
N GLY A 664 21.96 -14.72 10.87
CA GLY A 664 20.99 -15.49 10.10
C GLY A 664 21.61 -16.78 9.53
N LEU A 665 21.33 -17.07 8.26
CA LEU A 665 21.90 -18.19 7.50
C LEU A 665 23.41 -18.04 7.24
N ALA A 666 24.01 -16.88 7.50
CA ALA A 666 25.45 -16.61 7.35
C ALA A 666 26.23 -16.63 8.69
N HIS A 667 25.58 -16.93 9.82
CA HIS A 667 26.25 -16.91 11.12
C HIS A 667 27.30 -18.04 11.27
N PRO A 668 28.50 -17.80 11.82
CA PRO A 668 29.53 -18.85 11.92
C PRO A 668 29.15 -20.00 12.88
N ASN A 669 28.55 -19.71 14.03
CA ASN A 669 28.06 -20.74 14.96
C ASN A 669 26.77 -21.38 14.44
N TRP A 670 26.72 -22.72 14.38
CA TRP A 670 25.55 -23.49 13.96
C TRP A 670 24.33 -23.23 14.85
N PHE A 671 24.54 -23.04 16.16
CA PHE A 671 23.46 -22.93 17.14
C PHE A 671 22.62 -21.68 16.90
N ASP A 672 23.25 -20.58 16.49
CA ASP A 672 22.57 -19.34 16.14
C ASP A 672 22.11 -19.31 14.67
N ARG A 673 22.62 -20.18 13.78
CA ARG A 673 21.99 -20.43 12.45
C ARG A 673 20.68 -21.23 12.56
N ALA A 674 20.61 -22.16 13.53
CA ALA A 674 19.55 -23.15 13.63
C ALA A 674 18.11 -22.58 13.58
N PRO A 675 17.74 -21.48 14.27
CA PRO A 675 16.37 -20.92 14.20
C PRO A 675 15.94 -20.55 12.76
N TYR A 676 16.88 -20.02 11.97
CA TYR A 676 16.65 -19.60 10.59
C TYR A 676 16.55 -20.81 9.65
N LEU A 677 17.37 -21.84 9.88
CA LEU A 677 17.32 -23.10 9.15
C LEU A 677 16.02 -23.90 9.45
N CYS A 678 15.55 -23.94 10.70
CA CYS A 678 14.27 -24.55 11.06
C CYS A 678 13.08 -23.79 10.45
N SER A 679 13.13 -22.45 10.44
CA SER A 679 12.13 -21.62 9.76
C SER A 679 12.07 -21.92 8.25
N LEU A 680 13.24 -22.05 7.60
CA LEU A 680 13.36 -22.38 6.18
C LEU A 680 12.95 -23.83 5.86
N HIS A 681 13.24 -24.78 6.76
CA HIS A 681 12.81 -26.17 6.66
C HIS A 681 11.28 -26.29 6.63
N GLN A 682 10.57 -25.60 7.52
CA GLN A 682 9.10 -25.58 7.57
C GLN A 682 8.48 -24.85 6.36
N LEU A 683 9.15 -23.79 5.87
CA LEU A 683 8.80 -23.17 4.60
C LEU A 683 8.84 -24.20 3.47
N MET A 684 9.96 -24.93 3.34
CA MET A 684 10.17 -25.94 2.30
C MET A 684 9.31 -27.20 2.46
N GLN A 685 8.96 -27.63 3.68
CA GLN A 685 8.05 -28.77 3.93
C GLN A 685 6.76 -28.67 3.10
N THR A 686 6.23 -27.46 2.99
CA THR A 686 4.93 -27.13 2.36
C THR A 686 5.01 -26.78 0.87
N TRP A 687 6.20 -26.88 0.27
CA TRP A 687 6.39 -26.77 -1.19
C TRP A 687 5.81 -27.99 -1.93
N ALA A 688 5.50 -27.84 -3.21
CA ALA A 688 5.08 -28.93 -4.08
C ALA A 688 6.27 -29.78 -4.55
N GLY A 689 6.00 -31.00 -5.01
CA GLY A 689 7.00 -31.90 -5.59
C GLY A 689 7.82 -32.71 -4.57
N THR A 690 8.77 -33.49 -5.11
CA THR A 690 9.67 -34.36 -4.36
C THR A 690 10.71 -33.55 -3.59
N LYS A 691 10.97 -33.92 -2.33
CA LYS A 691 11.95 -33.26 -1.45
C LYS A 691 12.91 -34.29 -0.84
N PRO A 692 14.13 -33.90 -0.40
CA PRO A 692 14.98 -34.72 0.46
C PRO A 692 14.23 -35.23 1.69
N GLU A 693 14.58 -36.42 2.17
CA GLU A 693 13.85 -37.08 3.27
C GLU A 693 13.81 -36.25 4.56
N ILE A 694 14.92 -35.57 4.89
CA ILE A 694 15.03 -34.68 6.06
C ILE A 694 14.10 -33.46 5.97
N ILE A 695 13.74 -33.03 4.75
CA ILE A 695 12.77 -31.96 4.50
C ILE A 695 11.35 -32.55 4.46
N ALA A 696 11.15 -33.68 3.79
CA ALA A 696 9.83 -34.27 3.60
C ALA A 696 9.18 -34.82 4.87
N LYS A 697 9.96 -35.30 5.85
CA LYS A 697 9.45 -35.90 7.09
C LYS A 697 9.37 -34.87 8.21
N ASP A 698 8.30 -34.97 8.99
CA ASP A 698 8.22 -34.29 10.27
C ASP A 698 9.13 -34.97 11.29
N LYS A 699 10.03 -34.18 11.89
CA LYS A 699 10.94 -34.65 12.92
C LYS A 699 10.15 -34.93 14.21
N LYS A 700 10.24 -36.16 14.71
CA LYS A 700 9.49 -36.60 15.92
C LYS A 700 9.92 -35.88 17.21
N THR A 701 11.12 -35.31 17.21
CA THR A 701 11.67 -34.52 18.32
C THR A 701 11.90 -33.08 17.87
N TRP A 702 11.58 -32.14 18.76
CA TRP A 702 11.87 -30.71 18.60
C TRP A 702 13.34 -30.36 18.91
N LEU A 703 14.16 -31.36 19.25
CA LEU A 703 15.57 -31.20 19.62
C LEU A 703 16.48 -31.59 18.45
N TRP A 704 17.36 -30.66 18.04
CA TRP A 704 18.31 -30.83 16.96
C TRP A 704 19.76 -30.80 17.47
N THR A 705 20.56 -31.79 17.09
CA THR A 705 22.01 -31.81 17.32
C THR A 705 22.75 -31.02 16.24
N GLU A 706 24.01 -30.65 16.51
CA GLU A 706 24.88 -29.97 15.53
C GLU A 706 24.95 -30.70 14.18
N SER A 707 25.18 -32.03 14.20
CA SER A 707 25.30 -32.84 12.99
C SER A 707 23.99 -32.89 12.19
N GLU A 708 22.84 -32.90 12.85
CA GLU A 708 21.53 -32.84 12.17
C GLU A 708 21.27 -31.45 11.56
N ILE A 709 21.69 -30.36 12.22
CA ILE A 709 21.60 -29.00 11.64
C ILE A 709 22.53 -28.85 10.44
N GLN A 710 23.76 -29.36 10.50
CA GLN A 710 24.70 -29.35 9.38
C GLN A 710 24.18 -30.18 8.18
N GLN A 711 23.59 -31.35 8.45
CA GLN A 711 22.97 -32.17 7.39
C GLN A 711 21.71 -31.50 6.83
N LEU A 712 20.87 -30.88 7.67
CA LEU A 712 19.71 -30.10 7.23
C LEU A 712 20.14 -28.95 6.33
N GLU A 713 21.15 -28.16 6.74
CA GLU A 713 21.67 -27.02 6.00
C GLU A 713 22.17 -27.41 4.59
N LYS A 714 22.85 -28.55 4.47
CA LYS A 714 23.27 -29.09 3.15
C LYS A 714 22.07 -29.42 2.26
N GLU A 715 21.14 -30.24 2.75
CA GLU A 715 20.01 -30.71 1.94
C GLU A 715 19.05 -29.56 1.60
N VAL A 716 18.89 -28.57 2.49
CA VAL A 716 18.14 -27.32 2.26
C VAL A 716 18.81 -26.45 1.20
N ALA A 717 20.14 -26.28 1.24
CA ALA A 717 20.86 -25.50 0.24
C ALA A 717 20.83 -26.15 -1.16
N GLU A 718 21.04 -27.47 -1.24
CA GLU A 718 20.96 -28.23 -2.50
C GLU A 718 19.52 -28.21 -3.08
N TYR A 719 18.51 -28.45 -2.24
CA TYR A 719 17.11 -28.41 -2.66
C TYR A 719 16.65 -26.99 -3.07
N TYR A 720 17.10 -25.94 -2.37
CA TYR A 720 16.84 -24.55 -2.77
C TYR A 720 17.38 -24.26 -4.16
N VAL A 721 18.68 -24.50 -4.38
CA VAL A 721 19.36 -24.15 -5.63
C VAL A 721 18.75 -24.87 -6.83
N ASP A 722 18.45 -26.16 -6.68
CA ASP A 722 17.83 -26.94 -7.77
C ASP A 722 16.39 -26.49 -8.03
N THR A 723 15.56 -26.36 -6.99
CA THR A 723 14.16 -25.89 -7.13
C THR A 723 14.10 -24.48 -7.73
N PHE A 724 15.00 -23.58 -7.32
CA PHE A 724 15.11 -22.26 -7.92
C PHE A 724 15.45 -22.34 -9.42
N PHE A 725 16.48 -23.12 -9.79
CA PHE A 725 16.87 -23.29 -11.18
C PHE A 725 15.74 -23.86 -12.05
N LEU A 726 14.95 -24.81 -11.53
CA LEU A 726 13.78 -25.36 -12.21
C LEU A 726 12.71 -24.28 -12.51
N HIS A 727 12.46 -23.34 -11.59
CA HIS A 727 11.41 -22.31 -11.74
C HIS A 727 11.86 -20.98 -12.37
N PHE A 728 13.14 -20.65 -12.30
CA PHE A 728 13.70 -19.38 -12.81
C PHE A 728 14.59 -19.55 -14.06
N GLY A 729 15.09 -20.74 -14.38
CA GLY A 729 15.93 -21.01 -15.57
C GLY A 729 17.36 -20.42 -15.51
N ARG A 730 17.78 -19.96 -14.33
CA ARG A 730 19.09 -19.39 -13.98
C ARG A 730 19.48 -19.82 -12.55
N PRO A 731 20.76 -19.81 -12.17
CA PRO A 731 21.12 -19.98 -10.76
C PRO A 731 20.58 -18.81 -9.91
N PRO A 732 20.36 -19.04 -8.61
CA PRO A 732 20.02 -17.99 -7.65
C PRO A 732 21.21 -17.08 -7.35
N VAL A 733 20.93 -15.92 -6.76
CA VAL A 733 21.89 -15.19 -5.93
C VAL A 733 21.89 -15.83 -4.53
N LEU A 734 23.07 -15.97 -3.94
CA LEU A 734 23.28 -16.74 -2.71
C LEU A 734 24.01 -15.89 -1.65
N PRO A 735 23.79 -16.19 -0.35
CA PRO A 735 24.35 -15.41 0.74
C PRO A 735 25.88 -15.43 0.75
N ARG A 736 26.47 -14.33 1.22
CA ARG A 736 27.92 -14.09 1.29
C ARG A 736 28.32 -13.65 2.69
N TYR A 737 29.52 -14.02 3.11
CA TYR A 737 30.12 -13.48 4.34
C TYR A 737 30.66 -12.07 4.11
N LEU A 738 30.65 -11.22 5.14
CA LEU A 738 31.60 -10.10 5.22
C LEU A 738 32.87 -10.57 5.94
N LEU A 739 34.02 -10.26 5.35
CA LEU A 739 35.34 -10.64 5.88
C LEU A 739 35.80 -9.72 7.02
N HIS A 740 35.23 -8.52 7.12
CA HIS A 740 35.36 -7.62 8.26
C HIS A 740 34.10 -7.64 9.12
N ASN A 741 34.23 -7.26 10.39
CA ASN A 741 33.08 -6.93 11.21
C ASN A 741 32.60 -5.52 10.84
N PRO A 742 31.31 -5.32 10.51
CA PRO A 742 30.74 -3.99 10.31
C PRO A 742 30.92 -3.08 11.53
N CYS A 743 31.11 -1.78 11.31
CA CYS A 743 31.10 -0.78 12.39
C CYS A 743 29.69 -0.49 12.93
N MET A 744 28.64 -0.96 12.26
CA MET A 744 27.25 -0.75 12.66
C MET A 744 26.81 -1.79 13.71
N PRO A 745 26.33 -1.37 14.89
CA PRO A 745 25.78 -2.30 15.88
C PRO A 745 24.43 -2.84 15.39
N PHE A 746 24.31 -4.16 15.31
CA PHE A 746 23.06 -4.84 14.97
C PHE A 746 22.58 -5.69 16.15
N ILE A 747 21.32 -5.48 16.56
CA ILE A 747 20.66 -6.28 17.58
C ILE A 747 19.65 -7.18 16.85
N PRO A 748 19.88 -8.52 16.77
CA PRO A 748 18.92 -9.41 16.14
C PRO A 748 17.62 -9.45 16.96
N THR A 749 16.48 -9.48 16.26
CA THR A 749 15.16 -9.67 16.90
C THR A 749 15.19 -10.90 17.81
N PRO A 750 14.80 -10.80 19.10
CA PRO A 750 14.87 -11.92 20.03
C PRO A 750 13.99 -13.09 19.59
N ARG A 751 14.61 -14.10 18.97
CA ARG A 751 13.99 -15.43 18.81
C ARG A 751 13.72 -16.02 20.17
N ILE A 752 12.57 -16.67 20.31
CA ILE A 752 12.31 -17.43 21.53
C ILE A 752 13.32 -18.58 21.54
N ARG A 753 14.05 -18.76 22.64
CA ARG A 753 15.01 -19.87 22.82
C ARG A 753 14.40 -20.88 23.77
N GLY A 754 13.99 -22.03 23.25
CA GLY A 754 13.53 -23.14 24.09
C GLY A 754 14.65 -23.58 25.03
N GLN A 755 14.39 -23.59 26.33
CA GLN A 755 15.37 -24.04 27.32
C GLN A 755 15.49 -25.57 27.30
N THR A 756 16.70 -26.09 27.19
CA THR A 756 16.98 -27.53 27.20
C THR A 756 17.87 -27.90 28.37
N THR A 757 17.52 -28.98 29.08
CA THR A 757 18.39 -29.56 30.12
C THR A 757 19.52 -30.39 29.50
N THR A 758 19.37 -30.84 28.26
CA THR A 758 20.43 -31.44 27.44
C THR A 758 21.34 -30.35 26.86
N PRO A 759 22.68 -30.45 27.03
CA PRO A 759 23.64 -29.56 26.39
C PRO A 759 23.75 -29.86 24.89
N ASN A 760 24.29 -28.90 24.13
CA ASN A 760 24.64 -29.02 22.71
C ASN A 760 23.50 -29.45 21.76
N VAL A 761 22.25 -29.16 22.11
CA VAL A 761 21.08 -29.30 21.22
C VAL A 761 20.31 -27.99 21.10
N HIS A 762 19.83 -27.70 19.89
CA HIS A 762 18.92 -26.59 19.62
C HIS A 762 17.46 -27.05 19.78
N ALA A 763 16.65 -26.27 20.49
CA ALA A 763 15.22 -26.43 20.59
C ALA A 763 14.50 -25.69 19.45
N ASP A 764 14.04 -26.43 18.44
CA ASP A 764 13.17 -25.89 17.40
C ASP A 764 11.76 -25.69 17.96
N ILE A 765 11.36 -24.43 18.06
CA ILE A 765 10.02 -24.01 18.42
C ILE A 765 9.37 -23.14 17.35
N SER A 766 9.91 -23.12 16.12
CA SER A 766 9.42 -22.26 15.04
C SER A 766 8.02 -22.64 14.51
N LYS A 767 7.49 -23.81 14.90
CA LYS A 767 6.07 -24.18 14.76
C LYS A 767 5.12 -23.42 15.72
N TRP A 768 5.68 -22.73 16.71
CA TRP A 768 4.96 -22.00 17.76
C TRP A 768 5.31 -20.49 17.80
N GLU A 769 6.28 -20.04 17.00
CA GLU A 769 6.49 -18.60 16.70
C GLU A 769 5.39 -18.11 15.75
#